data_AF-A0A8J6N3E0-F1
#
_entry.id   AF-A0A8J6N3E0-F1
#
_cell.length_a   1.000
_cell.length_b   1.000
_cell.length_c   1.000
_cell.angle_alpha   90.00
_cell.angle_beta   90.00
_cell.angle_gamma   90.00
#
_symmetry.space_group_name_H-M   'P 1'
#
loop_
_entity.id
_entity.type
_entity.pdbx_description
1 polymer ?
#
loop_
_entity_poly.entity_id
_entity_poly.type
_entity_poly.pdbx_seq_one_letter_code
_entity_poly.pdbx_strand_id
1 'polypeptide(L)'
;MAESANKRNRKKQLQKIHKEVITTHINADFDALSSMLAASKLYPDATLVFPGSQEKNLRNFFLDSVSYLFNFAKVRQVDLDHIKRLILVDTRQKKRIGKFARLAGKKGVEIHIYDHHPDSPDDIHGDVEVVRKTGSTTAILTRLLREKKIPVSPDEATVMCTGIHEDTGSFTFASITSEDYEAAAWLTRQGADHNIISDMLTRELTTEHLWLLNDLTRSAITRVINGVEVVITKVITDEYIADFAVLVHKFIEMESLNVVFALAQMADRIYLVARSRIDEVNSAEIAQAFGGGGHPQAASATIKNQTLIQVERSLNALLDTQIKSAKRAQDMMSSPIIEISSSETLKRAANLMTRYNINVLLVVDHDILQGYITRQIVEKAIFLGLGNLKVNEYMHIEFSIVHPDASLKEVQELIIRGKLRILPVVENEKALGVITRTDLLNILVGGPVIPEFLHDPKKGGSIVRKKNMAGTMKERLPENLIKLLNEVGHIADMLGYNAYLVGGLVRDIFLKHKNLDVDIVIEGDGIKFAQEFARNHEVRVRSHRKFGTAVLIFPDGFKVDVATARIEYYESPGASPIVETSSLKLDLYRRDFTINTLAIMLNKKHYGILIDYFGAQKDIKEKVVRVLHNLSFVEDPTRMLRAVRFEQRFGFKIGKLTLALLKNAAKMNWVETLASRRIFLELKFILKEQDPLSTIRRMNKLKLLQFISPHIKLTESIQDLLEEINKVIAWYNLLYLEEPFEPWKLYWYGLTSQLDAKAFKELTRDMGINRKMALQRKSGDSLLNSLFKFDGTNYQLYTLLLPYDTETLLYLMARAKTEKMRRLISFFFTKLKGQKALIDGKELLQIGLKSGPVFREVFDSLLEARLNNLTKTRDDEIRFVKDKFGDLL
;
A
#
# COMPACT_ATOMS: atom_id res chain seq x y z
N MET A 1 10.06 97.87 -2.18
CA MET A 1 9.57 97.35 -3.48
C MET A 1 10.35 96.13 -4.02
N ALA A 2 11.20 95.47 -3.23
CA ALA A 2 11.87 94.22 -3.61
C ALA A 2 11.23 92.94 -3.00
N GLU A 3 10.25 93.06 -2.11
CA GLU A 3 9.54 91.90 -1.52
C GLU A 3 8.28 91.46 -2.29
N SER A 4 7.77 92.26 -3.22
CA SER A 4 6.60 91.92 -4.04
C SER A 4 6.95 91.08 -5.28
N ALA A 5 8.24 90.98 -5.63
CA ALA A 5 8.72 90.17 -6.75
C ALA A 5 8.93 88.69 -6.37
N ASN A 6 9.25 88.39 -5.10
CA ASN A 6 9.58 87.03 -4.67
C ASN A 6 8.36 86.16 -4.30
N LYS A 7 7.18 86.77 -4.08
CA LYS A 7 5.89 86.06 -3.95
C LYS A 7 5.24 85.69 -5.28
N ARG A 8 5.68 86.27 -6.41
CA ARG A 8 5.19 85.94 -7.76
C ARG A 8 5.97 84.80 -8.42
N ASN A 9 7.18 84.47 -7.97
CA ASN A 9 8.00 83.37 -8.52
C ASN A 9 7.86 82.02 -7.81
N ARG A 10 7.18 81.92 -6.67
CA ARG A 10 6.83 80.61 -6.04
C ARG A 10 5.46 80.06 -6.45
N LYS A 11 4.68 80.81 -7.24
CA LYS A 11 3.33 80.43 -7.71
C LYS A 11 3.29 79.97 -9.18
N LYS A 12 4.45 79.55 -9.70
CA LYS A 12 4.62 78.89 -11.02
C LYS A 12 5.45 77.60 -10.90
N GLN A 13 5.25 76.85 -9.82
CA GLN A 13 5.47 75.40 -9.90
C GLN A 13 4.25 74.87 -10.66
N LEU A 14 4.46 74.40 -11.89
CA LEU A 14 3.44 73.79 -12.74
C LEU A 14 2.49 72.93 -11.90
N GLN A 15 1.23 73.36 -11.71
CA GLN A 15 0.19 72.44 -11.22
C GLN A 15 0.11 71.35 -12.27
N LYS A 16 0.68 70.18 -11.97
CA LYS A 16 0.63 69.02 -12.84
C LYS A 16 -0.85 68.69 -13.02
N ILE A 17 -1.40 68.90 -14.21
CA ILE A 17 -2.82 68.60 -14.47
C ILE A 17 -2.94 67.08 -14.47
N HIS A 18 -3.56 66.54 -13.44
CA HIS A 18 -3.75 65.10 -13.26
C HIS A 18 -4.98 64.63 -14.06
N LYS A 19 -4.77 64.25 -15.33
CA LYS A 19 -5.86 63.77 -16.20
C LYS A 19 -6.27 62.32 -15.90
N GLU A 20 -5.35 61.50 -15.42
CA GLU A 20 -5.59 60.10 -15.06
C GLU A 20 -5.14 59.86 -13.62
N VAL A 21 -5.99 59.21 -12.81
CA VAL A 21 -5.74 58.96 -11.39
C VAL A 21 -6.02 57.50 -11.05
N ILE A 22 -5.06 56.85 -10.39
CA ILE A 22 -5.25 55.54 -9.75
C ILE A 22 -5.51 55.76 -8.27
N THR A 23 -6.56 55.14 -7.74
CA THR A 23 -6.95 55.19 -6.33
C THR A 23 -7.49 53.84 -5.86
N THR A 24 -7.55 53.66 -4.55
CA THR A 24 -8.06 52.47 -3.85
C THR A 24 -9.12 52.87 -2.82
N HIS A 25 -9.31 52.13 -1.72
CA HIS A 25 -10.18 52.47 -0.59
C HIS A 25 -9.52 53.38 0.48
N ILE A 26 -10.35 53.99 1.34
CA ILE A 26 -9.97 54.97 2.39
C ILE A 26 -8.99 54.43 3.43
N ASN A 27 -8.91 53.13 3.63
CA ASN A 27 -7.98 52.48 4.57
C ASN A 27 -7.06 51.52 3.81
N ALA A 28 -6.10 52.03 3.05
CA ALA A 28 -5.27 51.21 2.17
C ALA A 28 -4.33 50.27 2.97
N ASP A 29 -4.32 49.00 2.60
CA ASP A 29 -3.43 47.92 3.07
C ASP A 29 -2.36 47.60 2.00
N PHE A 30 -1.61 46.50 2.14
CA PHE A 30 -0.59 46.15 1.15
C PHE A 30 -1.17 45.64 -0.17
N ASP A 31 -2.37 45.03 -0.22
CA ASP A 31 -2.98 44.68 -1.53
C ASP A 31 -3.44 45.93 -2.27
N ALA A 32 -4.01 46.90 -1.56
CA ALA A 32 -4.32 48.22 -2.09
C ALA A 32 -3.07 48.96 -2.63
N LEU A 33 -1.96 49.00 -1.88
CA LEU A 33 -0.70 49.59 -2.36
C LEU A 33 -0.17 48.84 -3.60
N SER A 34 -0.14 47.52 -3.52
CA SER A 34 0.44 46.64 -4.54
C SER A 34 -0.34 46.66 -5.84
N SER A 35 -1.66 46.68 -5.75
CA SER A 35 -2.55 46.82 -6.89
C SER A 35 -2.47 48.22 -7.50
N MET A 36 -2.32 49.28 -6.69
CA MET A 36 -2.04 50.62 -7.21
C MET A 36 -0.73 50.66 -7.99
N LEU A 37 0.34 50.06 -7.45
CA LEU A 37 1.63 49.94 -8.12
C LEU A 37 1.51 49.16 -9.43
N ALA A 38 0.88 47.99 -9.40
CA ALA A 38 0.68 47.15 -10.58
C ALA A 38 -0.16 47.86 -11.66
N ALA A 39 -1.19 48.61 -11.26
CA ALA A 39 -1.99 49.43 -12.16
C ALA A 39 -1.18 50.59 -12.77
N SER A 40 -0.24 51.21 -12.03
CA SER A 40 0.62 52.27 -12.60
C SER A 40 1.48 51.79 -13.77
N LYS A 41 1.80 50.49 -13.82
CA LYS A 41 2.51 49.86 -14.95
C LYS A 41 1.60 49.68 -16.17
N LEU A 42 0.29 49.50 -15.95
CA LEU A 42 -0.72 49.48 -17.03
C LEU A 42 -1.07 50.89 -17.52
N TYR A 43 -1.00 51.88 -16.64
CA TYR A 43 -1.34 53.28 -16.89
C TYR A 43 -0.16 54.20 -16.52
N PRO A 44 0.90 54.27 -17.33
CA PRO A 44 2.14 54.98 -16.99
C PRO A 44 1.97 56.50 -16.81
N ASP A 45 0.93 57.10 -17.41
CA ASP A 45 0.61 58.53 -17.29
C ASP A 45 -0.28 58.85 -16.07
N ALA A 46 -0.78 57.83 -15.37
CA ALA A 46 -1.68 58.01 -14.24
C ALA A 46 -0.95 58.38 -12.95
N THR A 47 -1.59 59.24 -12.15
CA THR A 47 -1.07 59.65 -10.86
C THR A 47 -1.64 58.76 -9.76
N LEU A 48 -0.77 58.23 -8.90
CA LEU A 48 -1.18 57.45 -7.72
C LEU A 48 -1.65 58.37 -6.59
N VAL A 49 -2.86 58.13 -6.09
CA VAL A 49 -3.47 58.95 -5.03
C VAL A 49 -4.23 58.08 -4.04
N PHE A 50 -3.83 58.10 -2.77
CA PHE A 50 -4.61 57.49 -1.70
C PHE A 50 -5.83 58.35 -1.36
N PRO A 51 -7.06 57.81 -1.26
CA PRO A 51 -8.26 58.59 -0.97
C PRO A 51 -8.41 58.96 0.51
N GLY A 52 -7.63 58.31 1.39
CA GLY A 52 -7.75 58.38 2.85
C GLY A 52 -6.48 57.97 3.59
N SER A 53 -6.65 57.41 4.78
CA SER A 53 -5.57 56.89 5.65
C SER A 53 -5.00 55.56 5.14
N GLN A 54 -3.78 55.25 5.55
CA GLN A 54 -3.16 53.94 5.36
C GLN A 54 -3.29 53.10 6.64
N GLU A 55 -3.27 51.78 6.52
CA GLU A 55 -3.13 50.89 7.67
C GLU A 55 -1.82 51.14 8.43
N LYS A 56 -1.75 50.71 9.70
CA LYS A 56 -0.60 50.98 10.58
C LYS A 56 0.69 50.36 10.02
N ASN A 57 0.62 49.11 9.55
CA ASN A 57 1.78 48.41 8.99
C ASN A 57 2.27 49.06 7.69
N LEU A 58 1.33 49.47 6.83
CA LEU A 58 1.66 50.23 5.62
C LEU A 58 2.29 51.60 5.96
N ARG A 59 1.83 52.29 7.02
CA ARG A 59 2.45 53.53 7.52
C ARG A 59 3.86 53.30 8.03
N ASN A 60 4.08 52.22 8.80
CA ASN A 60 5.42 51.87 9.28
C ASN A 60 6.35 51.53 8.11
N PHE A 61 5.86 50.80 7.10
CA PHE A 61 6.58 50.58 5.85
C PHE A 61 7.01 51.90 5.18
N PHE A 62 6.12 52.91 5.10
CA PHE A 62 6.49 54.24 4.57
C PHE A 62 7.52 54.99 5.42
N LEU A 63 7.62 54.71 6.72
CA LEU A 63 8.58 55.32 7.64
C LEU A 63 9.95 54.63 7.59
N ASP A 64 9.97 53.31 7.38
CA ASP A 64 11.17 52.46 7.52
C ASP A 64 11.84 52.08 6.18
N SER A 65 11.19 52.32 5.02
CA SER A 65 11.66 51.87 3.70
C SER A 65 11.85 53.00 2.67
N VAL A 66 12.43 52.65 1.51
CA VAL A 66 12.87 53.53 0.40
C VAL A 66 11.69 54.15 -0.37
N SER A 67 10.84 54.92 0.32
CA SER A 67 9.63 55.60 -0.20
C SER A 67 9.88 56.58 -1.36
N TYR A 68 11.12 56.79 -1.81
CA TYR A 68 11.46 57.69 -2.91
C TYR A 68 11.13 57.12 -4.29
N LEU A 69 10.82 55.81 -4.40
CA LEU A 69 10.61 55.13 -5.67
C LEU A 69 9.23 55.40 -6.32
N PHE A 70 8.22 55.83 -5.55
CA PHE A 70 6.84 55.97 -6.06
C PHE A 70 6.27 57.38 -5.77
N ASN A 71 6.05 58.16 -6.83
CA ASN A 71 5.56 59.54 -6.76
C ASN A 71 4.04 59.61 -6.46
N PHE A 72 3.64 59.43 -5.19
CA PHE A 72 2.25 59.63 -4.76
C PHE A 72 1.89 61.12 -4.62
N ALA A 73 0.75 61.54 -5.17
CA ALA A 73 0.21 62.87 -4.95
C ALA A 73 -0.75 62.89 -3.75
N LYS A 74 -0.76 63.98 -2.98
CA LYS A 74 -1.77 64.14 -1.91
C LYS A 74 -3.11 64.50 -2.55
N VAL A 75 -4.22 63.95 -2.04
CA VAL A 75 -5.59 64.27 -2.54
C VAL A 75 -5.84 65.78 -2.64
N ARG A 76 -5.28 66.58 -1.72
CA ARG A 76 -5.44 68.05 -1.71
C ARG A 76 -4.74 68.76 -2.89
N GLN A 77 -3.81 68.09 -3.56
CA GLN A 77 -3.06 68.61 -4.71
C GLN A 77 -3.71 68.22 -6.05
N VAL A 78 -4.74 67.36 -6.01
CA VAL A 78 -5.43 66.86 -7.20
C VAL A 78 -6.72 67.64 -7.40
N ASP A 79 -6.85 68.28 -8.55
CA ASP A 79 -8.08 68.93 -8.96
C ASP A 79 -9.01 67.90 -9.61
N LEU A 80 -10.09 67.55 -8.90
CA LEU A 80 -11.05 66.52 -9.33
C LEU A 80 -11.80 66.91 -10.61
N ASP A 81 -11.89 68.20 -10.96
CA ASP A 81 -12.63 68.64 -12.14
C ASP A 81 -11.87 68.41 -13.45
N HIS A 82 -10.56 68.21 -13.38
CA HIS A 82 -9.70 67.97 -14.54
C HIS A 82 -9.40 66.48 -14.80
N ILE A 83 -9.91 65.57 -13.96
CA ILE A 83 -9.74 64.13 -14.13
C ILE A 83 -10.64 63.65 -15.28
N LYS A 84 -10.03 62.99 -16.26
CA LYS A 84 -10.70 62.35 -17.40
C LYS A 84 -10.79 60.83 -17.27
N ARG A 85 -9.90 60.21 -16.50
CA ARG A 85 -9.93 58.78 -16.19
C ARG A 85 -9.66 58.49 -14.72
N LEU A 86 -10.51 57.67 -14.11
CA LEU A 86 -10.37 57.18 -12.75
C LEU A 86 -10.17 55.66 -12.78
N ILE A 87 -9.03 55.20 -12.28
CA ILE A 87 -8.71 53.78 -12.16
C ILE A 87 -8.89 53.38 -10.69
N LEU A 88 -9.85 52.51 -10.42
CA LEU A 88 -10.14 51.94 -9.11
C LEU A 88 -9.50 50.57 -9.00
N VAL A 89 -8.73 50.37 -7.93
CA VAL A 89 -8.16 49.08 -7.58
C VAL A 89 -8.58 48.69 -6.18
N ASP A 90 -8.86 47.40 -5.99
CA ASP A 90 -9.15 46.77 -4.70
C ASP A 90 -10.42 47.28 -3.99
N THR A 91 -11.27 47.97 -4.76
CA THR A 91 -12.62 48.28 -4.36
C THR A 91 -13.42 48.77 -5.56
N ARG A 92 -14.70 48.40 -5.62
CA ARG A 92 -15.69 49.08 -6.47
C ARG A 92 -16.79 49.79 -5.69
N GLN A 93 -16.71 49.85 -4.36
CA GLN A 93 -17.76 50.44 -3.53
C GLN A 93 -17.63 51.96 -3.43
N LYS A 94 -18.72 52.68 -3.72
CA LYS A 94 -18.74 54.15 -3.77
C LYS A 94 -18.37 54.80 -2.44
N LYS A 95 -18.80 54.24 -1.31
CA LYS A 95 -18.49 54.78 0.02
C LYS A 95 -17.02 54.61 0.41
N ARG A 96 -16.31 53.65 -0.19
CA ARG A 96 -14.92 53.32 0.17
C ARG A 96 -13.88 54.22 -0.51
N ILE A 97 -14.24 55.02 -1.51
CA ILE A 97 -13.25 55.81 -2.31
C ILE A 97 -13.17 57.32 -1.95
N GLY A 98 -13.82 57.75 -0.86
CA GLY A 98 -13.68 59.10 -0.33
C GLY A 98 -14.10 60.21 -1.30
N LYS A 99 -13.25 61.23 -1.48
CA LYS A 99 -13.58 62.41 -2.33
C LYS A 99 -13.78 62.05 -3.81
N PHE A 100 -13.23 60.92 -4.27
CA PHE A 100 -13.39 60.44 -5.64
C PHE A 100 -14.80 59.90 -5.93
N ALA A 101 -15.61 59.62 -4.91
CA ALA A 101 -17.01 59.24 -5.07
C ALA A 101 -17.86 60.25 -5.87
N ARG A 102 -17.41 61.51 -5.94
CA ARG A 102 -18.04 62.58 -6.73
C ARG A 102 -17.85 62.41 -8.25
N LEU A 103 -16.88 61.60 -8.67
CA LEU A 103 -16.60 61.32 -10.08
C LEU A 103 -17.39 60.12 -10.61
N ALA A 104 -17.88 59.25 -9.71
CA ALA A 104 -18.72 58.12 -10.07
C ALA A 104 -20.02 58.61 -10.75
N GLY A 105 -20.16 58.34 -12.04
CA GLY A 105 -21.29 58.77 -12.87
C GLY A 105 -21.18 60.19 -13.46
N LYS A 106 -20.04 60.87 -13.33
CA LYS A 106 -19.81 62.20 -13.94
C LYS A 106 -19.58 62.04 -15.45
N LYS A 107 -20.41 62.70 -16.28
CA LYS A 107 -20.24 62.70 -17.75
C LYS A 107 -18.85 63.22 -18.14
N GLY A 108 -18.14 62.47 -18.97
CA GLY A 108 -16.79 62.81 -19.46
C GLY A 108 -15.63 62.29 -18.62
N VAL A 109 -15.90 61.44 -17.62
CA VAL A 109 -14.88 60.71 -16.84
C VAL A 109 -15.04 59.21 -17.12
N GLU A 110 -13.98 58.59 -17.63
CA GLU A 110 -13.89 57.14 -17.86
C GLU A 110 -13.47 56.43 -16.55
N ILE A 111 -14.12 55.33 -16.19
CA ILE A 111 -13.86 54.59 -14.94
C ILE A 111 -13.40 53.17 -15.26
N HIS A 112 -12.20 52.80 -14.81
CA HIS A 112 -11.67 51.44 -14.93
C HIS A 112 -11.59 50.79 -13.55
N ILE A 113 -12.05 49.55 -13.41
CA ILE A 113 -12.20 48.87 -12.12
C ILE A 113 -11.47 47.52 -12.15
N TYR A 114 -10.63 47.27 -11.15
CA TYR A 114 -10.00 45.99 -10.87
C TYR A 114 -10.27 45.62 -9.42
N ASP A 115 -11.00 44.53 -9.20
CA ASP A 115 -11.46 44.17 -7.86
C ASP A 115 -11.69 42.65 -7.75
N HIS A 116 -11.53 42.09 -6.56
CA HIS A 116 -11.76 40.66 -6.29
C HIS A 116 -12.93 40.40 -5.32
N HIS A 117 -13.50 41.45 -4.73
CA HIS A 117 -14.57 41.34 -3.75
C HIS A 117 -15.93 40.91 -4.37
N PRO A 118 -16.82 40.27 -3.58
CA PRO A 118 -18.19 39.97 -3.99
C PRO A 118 -19.03 41.21 -4.29
N ASP A 119 -20.12 41.03 -5.03
CA ASP A 119 -21.05 42.10 -5.41
C ASP A 119 -21.70 42.76 -4.19
N SER A 120 -21.84 44.09 -4.25
CA SER A 120 -22.51 44.91 -3.25
C SER A 120 -23.50 45.89 -3.89
N PRO A 121 -24.63 46.22 -3.22
CA PRO A 121 -25.54 47.26 -3.70
C PRO A 121 -24.92 48.66 -3.82
N ASP A 122 -23.74 48.88 -3.21
CA ASP A 122 -23.00 50.16 -3.24
C ASP A 122 -21.94 50.22 -4.36
N ASP A 123 -21.92 49.23 -5.25
CA ASP A 123 -20.92 49.10 -6.31
C ASP A 123 -21.07 50.19 -7.39
N ILE A 124 -19.92 50.69 -7.84
CA ILE A 124 -19.78 51.57 -9.00
C ILE A 124 -19.63 50.69 -10.24
N HIS A 125 -20.32 51.05 -11.31
CA HIS A 125 -20.08 50.48 -12.63
C HIS A 125 -19.14 51.37 -13.45
N GLY A 126 -18.16 50.74 -14.09
CA GLY A 126 -17.13 51.38 -14.89
C GLY A 126 -17.23 51.06 -16.37
N ASP A 127 -16.50 51.80 -17.20
CA ASP A 127 -16.34 51.54 -18.63
C ASP A 127 -15.49 50.28 -18.89
N VAL A 128 -14.56 49.99 -17.99
CA VAL A 128 -13.77 48.75 -17.97
C VAL A 128 -13.89 48.11 -16.59
N GLU A 129 -14.36 46.87 -16.53
CA GLU A 129 -14.47 46.11 -15.28
C GLU A 129 -13.75 44.78 -15.41
N VAL A 130 -12.76 44.56 -14.55
CA VAL A 130 -12.05 43.27 -14.41
C VAL A 130 -12.24 42.80 -12.98
N VAL A 131 -13.39 42.16 -12.74
CA VAL A 131 -13.74 41.56 -11.46
C VAL A 131 -13.52 40.05 -11.53
N ARG A 132 -12.70 39.50 -10.65
CA ARG A 132 -12.39 38.05 -10.61
C ARG A 132 -12.39 37.52 -9.19
N LYS A 133 -12.83 36.28 -9.02
CA LYS A 133 -12.70 35.56 -7.75
C LYS A 133 -11.26 35.06 -7.59
N THR A 134 -10.37 35.93 -7.13
CA THR A 134 -8.99 35.61 -6.73
C THR A 134 -8.77 35.97 -5.27
N GLY A 135 -7.69 35.49 -4.67
CA GLY A 135 -7.35 35.78 -3.29
C GLY A 135 -6.73 37.16 -3.06
N SER A 136 -6.48 37.95 -4.11
CA SER A 136 -6.07 39.36 -4.04
C SER A 136 -6.35 40.10 -5.36
N THR A 137 -6.48 41.42 -5.32
CA THR A 137 -6.53 42.27 -6.52
C THR A 137 -5.17 42.32 -7.21
N THR A 138 -4.06 42.28 -6.46
CA THR A 138 -2.72 42.26 -7.04
C THR A 138 -2.48 41.04 -7.92
N ALA A 139 -3.04 39.87 -7.59
CA ALA A 139 -2.96 38.69 -8.46
C ALA A 139 -3.59 38.94 -9.85
N ILE A 140 -4.74 39.63 -9.89
CA ILE A 140 -5.44 39.98 -11.15
C ILE A 140 -4.54 40.86 -12.02
N LEU A 141 -3.98 41.92 -11.44
CA LEU A 141 -3.13 42.86 -12.16
C LEU A 141 -1.79 42.23 -12.57
N THR A 142 -1.21 41.38 -11.73
CA THR A 142 0.01 40.62 -12.04
C THR A 142 -0.19 39.74 -13.29
N ARG A 143 -1.33 39.06 -13.38
CA ARG A 143 -1.70 38.28 -14.58
C ARG A 143 -1.74 39.17 -15.83
N LEU A 144 -2.35 40.36 -15.73
CA LEU A 144 -2.43 41.30 -16.86
C LEU A 144 -1.05 41.83 -17.28
N LEU A 145 -0.16 42.12 -16.33
CA LEU A 145 1.22 42.53 -16.62
C LEU A 145 2.00 41.41 -17.31
N ARG A 146 1.85 40.16 -16.84
CA ARG A 146 2.43 38.96 -17.45
C ARG A 146 1.95 38.76 -18.89
N GLU A 147 0.64 38.84 -19.13
CA GLU A 147 0.04 38.68 -20.46
C GLU A 147 0.49 39.76 -21.44
N LYS A 148 0.60 41.00 -20.97
CA LYS A 148 1.08 42.15 -21.77
C LYS A 148 2.61 42.25 -21.86
N LYS A 149 3.35 41.33 -21.22
CA LYS A 149 4.82 41.30 -21.16
C LYS A 149 5.43 42.62 -20.67
N ILE A 150 4.79 43.25 -19.69
CA ILE A 150 5.28 44.49 -19.07
C ILE A 150 6.32 44.13 -18.00
N PRO A 151 7.54 44.70 -18.04
CA PRO A 151 8.60 44.35 -17.11
C PRO A 151 8.33 44.89 -15.69
N VAL A 152 8.68 44.09 -14.70
CA VAL A 152 8.59 44.41 -13.27
C VAL A 152 9.98 44.25 -12.66
N SER A 153 10.47 45.28 -11.97
CA SER A 153 11.77 45.24 -11.27
C SER A 153 11.69 44.38 -10.00
N PRO A 154 12.83 43.90 -9.45
CA PRO A 154 12.85 43.13 -8.21
C PRO A 154 12.15 43.84 -7.03
N ASP A 155 12.32 45.15 -6.89
CA ASP A 155 11.69 45.94 -5.84
C ASP A 155 10.16 46.01 -6.02
N GLU A 156 9.70 46.29 -7.24
CA GLU A 156 8.27 46.27 -7.57
C GLU A 156 7.67 44.87 -7.38
N ALA A 157 8.42 43.83 -7.75
CA ALA A 157 8.00 42.44 -7.59
C ALA A 157 7.89 42.07 -6.11
N THR A 158 8.79 42.55 -5.27
CA THR A 158 8.75 42.35 -3.81
C THR A 158 7.50 42.99 -3.22
N VAL A 159 7.24 44.27 -3.51
CA VAL A 159 6.03 44.97 -3.02
C VAL A 159 4.76 44.27 -3.49
N MET A 160 4.66 43.97 -4.79
CA MET A 160 3.49 43.28 -5.34
C MET A 160 3.29 41.89 -4.70
N CYS A 161 4.37 41.17 -4.43
CA CYS A 161 4.28 39.86 -3.79
C CYS A 161 3.83 39.99 -2.34
N THR A 162 4.25 41.02 -1.60
CA THR A 162 3.76 41.32 -0.25
C THR A 162 2.24 41.51 -0.24
N GLY A 163 1.67 42.24 -1.20
CA GLY A 163 0.20 42.41 -1.30
C GLY A 163 -0.54 41.09 -1.49
N ILE A 164 -0.03 40.19 -2.34
CA ILE A 164 -0.61 38.85 -2.49
C ILE A 164 -0.51 38.06 -1.18
N HIS A 165 0.63 38.09 -0.51
CA HIS A 165 0.81 37.38 0.75
C HIS A 165 -0.05 37.92 1.89
N GLU A 166 -0.32 39.22 1.96
CA GLU A 166 -1.18 39.78 3.00
C GLU A 166 -2.63 39.29 2.83
N ASP A 167 -3.21 39.48 1.64
CA ASP A 167 -4.65 39.23 1.44
C ASP A 167 -4.99 37.74 1.29
N THR A 168 -4.01 36.91 0.92
CA THR A 168 -4.15 35.45 0.92
C THR A 168 -3.82 34.78 2.26
N GLY A 169 -3.39 35.54 3.27
CA GLY A 169 -2.90 34.99 4.53
C GLY A 169 -1.68 34.08 4.34
N SER A 170 -0.76 34.48 3.47
CA SER A 170 0.37 33.66 3.00
C SER A 170 -0.07 32.29 2.50
N PHE A 171 -1.09 32.31 1.65
CA PHE A 171 -1.71 31.15 1.03
C PHE A 171 -2.46 30.18 1.96
N THR A 172 -2.94 30.64 3.11
CA THR A 172 -3.68 29.80 4.07
C THR A 172 -5.19 30.02 4.08
N PHE A 173 -5.68 31.09 3.44
CA PHE A 173 -7.13 31.40 3.42
C PHE A 173 -7.92 30.57 2.40
N ALA A 174 -9.19 30.29 2.70
CA ALA A 174 -10.02 29.45 1.83
C ALA A 174 -10.41 30.12 0.48
N SER A 175 -10.25 31.44 0.37
CA SER A 175 -10.57 32.25 -0.82
C SER A 175 -9.55 32.13 -1.96
N ILE A 176 -8.43 31.45 -1.73
CA ILE A 176 -7.31 31.38 -2.67
C ILE A 176 -7.67 30.53 -3.89
N THR A 177 -7.14 30.96 -5.04
CA THR A 177 -7.22 30.24 -6.30
C THR A 177 -5.84 29.88 -6.84
N SER A 178 -5.79 29.04 -7.87
CA SER A 178 -4.53 28.75 -8.58
C SER A 178 -3.87 30.01 -9.17
N GLU A 179 -4.65 31.04 -9.48
CA GLU A 179 -4.14 32.28 -10.06
C GLU A 179 -3.23 33.05 -9.08
N ASP A 180 -3.52 32.98 -7.78
CA ASP A 180 -2.72 33.63 -6.74
C ASP A 180 -1.32 33.00 -6.63
N TYR A 181 -1.25 31.67 -6.68
CA TYR A 181 0.03 30.93 -6.72
C TYR A 181 0.82 31.22 -8.00
N GLU A 182 0.14 31.29 -9.15
CA GLU A 182 0.80 31.62 -10.41
C GLU A 182 1.38 33.04 -10.44
N ALA A 183 0.62 34.00 -9.88
CA ALA A 183 1.04 35.39 -9.77
C ALA A 183 2.27 35.50 -8.87
N ALA A 184 2.22 34.93 -7.67
CA ALA A 184 3.35 34.92 -6.73
C ALA A 184 4.58 34.20 -7.30
N ALA A 185 4.39 33.04 -7.95
CA ALA A 185 5.48 32.33 -8.62
C ALA A 185 6.11 33.15 -9.75
N TRP A 186 5.31 33.94 -10.47
CA TRP A 186 5.83 34.83 -11.50
C TRP A 186 6.60 36.01 -10.91
N LEU A 187 6.10 36.67 -9.86
CA LEU A 187 6.80 37.76 -9.17
C LEU A 187 8.10 37.29 -8.52
N THR A 188 8.11 36.08 -7.94
CA THR A 188 9.33 35.42 -7.44
C THR A 188 10.36 35.28 -8.55
N ARG A 189 9.96 34.88 -9.76
CA ARG A 189 10.86 34.83 -10.94
C ARG A 189 11.34 36.21 -11.40
N GLN A 190 10.60 37.29 -11.11
CA GLN A 190 11.04 38.67 -11.37
C GLN A 190 12.00 39.20 -10.28
N GLY A 191 12.30 38.42 -9.24
CA GLY A 191 13.27 38.76 -8.20
C GLY A 191 12.68 39.24 -6.88
N ALA A 192 11.42 38.90 -6.57
CA ALA A 192 10.82 39.24 -5.28
C ALA A 192 11.61 38.66 -4.08
N ASP A 193 12.01 39.50 -3.13
CA ASP A 193 12.77 39.11 -1.93
C ASP A 193 11.85 38.64 -0.80
N HIS A 194 11.92 37.35 -0.50
CA HIS A 194 11.05 36.72 0.49
C HIS A 194 11.43 37.03 1.94
N ASN A 195 12.66 37.45 2.21
CA ASN A 195 13.06 37.87 3.56
C ASN A 195 12.38 39.20 3.89
N ILE A 196 12.40 40.13 2.94
CA ILE A 196 11.71 41.43 3.06
C ILE A 196 10.20 41.23 3.19
N ILE A 197 9.61 40.34 2.39
CA ILE A 197 8.18 39.98 2.50
C ILE A 197 7.88 39.43 3.90
N SER A 198 8.69 38.51 4.41
CA SER A 198 8.54 37.94 5.75
C SER A 198 8.59 39.03 6.82
N ASP A 199 9.61 39.89 6.79
CA ASP A 199 9.78 40.97 7.77
C ASP A 199 8.59 41.94 7.76
N MET A 200 8.05 42.26 6.57
CA MET A 200 6.90 43.16 6.42
C MET A 200 5.58 42.57 6.92
N LEU A 201 5.42 41.24 6.83
CA LEU A 201 4.21 40.54 7.27
C LEU A 201 4.22 40.18 8.76
N THR A 202 5.38 40.25 9.42
CA THR A 202 5.52 39.82 10.82
C THR A 202 4.86 40.85 11.74
N ARG A 203 3.61 40.58 12.14
CA ARG A 203 2.89 41.38 13.15
C ARG A 203 3.40 41.02 14.55
N GLU A 204 4.27 41.85 15.12
CA GLU A 204 4.69 41.70 16.52
C GLU A 204 3.46 41.79 17.45
N LEU A 205 3.32 40.80 18.34
CA LEU A 205 2.31 40.86 19.40
C LEU A 205 2.77 41.85 20.46
N THR A 206 1.97 42.88 20.71
CA THR A 206 2.23 43.80 21.82
C THR A 206 1.98 43.09 23.16
N THR A 207 2.44 43.69 24.25
CA THR A 207 2.20 43.17 25.60
C THR A 207 0.69 43.05 25.88
N GLU A 208 -0.12 44.01 25.45
CA GLU A 208 -1.57 44.01 25.59
C GLU A 208 -2.23 42.85 24.81
N HIS A 209 -1.73 42.55 23.61
CA HIS A 209 -2.18 41.41 22.82
C HIS A 209 -1.89 40.07 23.51
N LEU A 210 -0.74 39.94 24.18
CA LEU A 210 -0.39 38.73 24.94
C LEU A 210 -1.30 38.56 26.17
N TRP A 211 -1.59 39.63 26.89
CA TRP A 211 -2.54 39.60 28.02
C TRP A 211 -3.94 39.20 27.57
N LEU A 212 -4.44 39.80 26.49
CA LEU A 212 -5.76 39.48 25.97
C LEU A 212 -5.86 38.02 25.51
N LEU A 213 -4.80 37.51 24.86
CA LEU A 213 -4.74 36.11 24.44
C LEU A 213 -4.78 35.15 25.65
N ASN A 214 -4.04 35.46 26.71
CA ASN A 214 -4.10 34.71 27.97
C ASN A 214 -5.51 34.73 28.60
N ASP A 215 -6.19 35.88 28.57
CA ASP A 215 -7.56 35.99 29.08
C ASP A 215 -8.58 35.23 28.22
N LEU A 216 -8.39 35.21 26.89
CA LEU A 216 -9.19 34.38 26.00
C LEU A 216 -9.03 32.90 26.31
N THR A 217 -7.80 32.43 26.58
CA THR A 217 -7.54 31.03 26.95
C THR A 217 -8.15 30.68 28.31
N ARG A 218 -8.03 31.56 29.31
CA ARG A 218 -8.56 31.30 30.67
C ARG A 218 -10.09 31.32 30.75
N SER A 219 -10.74 32.10 29.90
CA SER A 219 -12.21 32.28 29.89
C SER A 219 -12.92 31.35 28.90
N ALA A 220 -12.18 30.56 28.13
CA ALA A 220 -12.73 29.63 27.16
C ALA A 220 -13.55 28.51 27.84
N ILE A 221 -14.80 28.36 27.41
CA ILE A 221 -15.71 27.32 27.85
C ILE A 221 -16.09 26.49 26.62
N THR A 222 -15.86 25.18 26.68
CA THR A 222 -16.27 24.24 25.65
C THR A 222 -17.68 23.74 25.92
N ARG A 223 -18.57 23.86 24.93
CA ARG A 223 -19.91 23.26 24.93
C ARG A 223 -20.01 22.24 23.80
N VAL A 224 -20.73 21.15 24.05
CA VAL A 224 -21.10 20.18 23.02
C VAL A 224 -22.55 20.43 22.63
N ILE A 225 -22.78 20.88 21.39
CA ILE A 225 -24.11 21.20 20.85
C ILE A 225 -24.33 20.35 19.61
N ASN A 226 -25.37 19.51 19.61
CA ASN A 226 -25.69 18.59 18.51
C ASN A 226 -24.50 17.72 18.02
N GLY A 227 -23.57 17.39 18.93
CA GLY A 227 -22.36 16.60 18.64
C GLY A 227 -21.14 17.42 18.17
N VAL A 228 -21.26 18.74 18.08
CA VAL A 228 -20.17 19.65 17.72
C VAL A 228 -19.61 20.32 18.97
N GLU A 229 -18.28 20.29 19.13
CA GLU A 229 -17.57 21.05 20.16
C GLU A 229 -17.44 22.52 19.73
N VAL A 230 -18.05 23.41 20.52
CA VAL A 230 -18.04 24.85 20.31
C VAL A 230 -17.38 25.51 21.51
N VAL A 231 -16.32 26.27 21.26
CA VAL A 231 -15.65 27.04 22.31
C VAL A 231 -16.18 28.46 22.32
N ILE A 232 -16.60 28.93 23.50
CA ILE A 232 -17.04 30.30 23.72
C ILE A 232 -16.08 30.94 24.72
N THR A 233 -15.52 32.10 24.37
CA THR A 233 -14.54 32.82 25.20
C THR A 233 -14.96 34.28 25.38
N LYS A 234 -14.63 34.88 26.53
CA LYS A 234 -15.04 36.25 26.85
C LYS A 234 -13.97 37.05 27.55
N VAL A 235 -13.82 38.30 27.12
CA VAL A 235 -12.84 39.23 27.69
C VAL A 235 -13.41 40.62 27.86
N ILE A 236 -12.95 41.33 28.89
CA ILE A 236 -13.38 42.69 29.21
C ILE A 236 -12.11 43.54 29.35
N THR A 237 -12.06 44.66 28.66
CA THR A 237 -10.96 45.63 28.75
C THR A 237 -11.52 47.06 28.68
N ASP A 238 -10.90 47.96 29.44
CA ASP A 238 -11.28 49.37 29.49
C ASP A 238 -10.82 50.14 28.23
N GLU A 239 -9.81 49.62 27.53
CA GLU A 239 -9.25 50.22 26.33
C GLU A 239 -9.61 49.46 25.06
N TYR A 240 -9.72 50.19 23.94
CA TYR A 240 -9.92 49.57 22.64
C TYR A 240 -8.62 48.94 22.13
N ILE A 241 -8.66 47.62 21.90
CA ILE A 241 -7.55 46.86 21.35
C ILE A 241 -7.82 46.58 19.88
N ALA A 242 -6.93 47.06 19.02
CA ALA A 242 -7.00 46.80 17.58
C ALA A 242 -6.75 45.30 17.28
N ASP A 243 -7.13 44.83 16.09
CA ASP A 243 -6.81 43.48 15.60
C ASP A 243 -7.31 42.31 16.46
N PHE A 244 -8.39 42.49 17.24
CA PHE A 244 -8.99 41.42 18.05
C PHE A 244 -9.28 40.13 17.25
N ALA A 245 -9.71 40.26 16.00
CA ALA A 245 -9.98 39.12 15.12
C ALA A 245 -8.73 38.28 14.81
N VAL A 246 -7.55 38.92 14.74
CA VAL A 246 -6.25 38.25 14.54
C VAL A 246 -5.85 37.47 15.79
N LEU A 247 -6.12 38.02 16.98
CA LEU A 247 -5.86 37.34 18.25
C LEU A 247 -6.73 36.10 18.40
N VAL A 248 -8.01 36.18 18.04
CA VAL A 248 -8.92 35.03 18.03
C VAL A 248 -8.48 33.97 17.02
N HIS A 249 -7.94 34.38 15.87
CA HIS A 249 -7.36 33.45 14.90
C HIS A 249 -6.14 32.71 15.47
N LYS A 250 -5.20 33.42 16.10
CA LYS A 250 -4.05 32.82 16.78
C LYS A 250 -4.47 31.87 17.90
N PHE A 251 -5.50 32.23 18.67
CA PHE A 251 -6.07 31.37 19.71
C PHE A 251 -6.56 30.03 19.15
N ILE A 252 -7.27 30.04 18.01
CA ILE A 252 -7.77 28.83 17.34
C ILE A 252 -6.62 27.94 16.85
N GLU A 253 -5.54 28.54 16.35
CA GLU A 253 -4.35 27.80 15.93
C GLU A 253 -3.62 27.18 17.12
N MET A 254 -3.44 27.93 18.20
CA MET A 254 -2.77 27.46 19.41
C MET A 254 -3.49 26.28 20.08
N GLU A 255 -4.81 26.38 20.24
CA GLU A 255 -5.62 25.36 20.90
C GLU A 255 -6.19 24.31 19.92
N SER A 256 -5.86 24.41 18.63
CA SER A 256 -6.35 23.50 17.57
C SER A 256 -7.87 23.36 17.52
N LEU A 257 -8.59 24.47 17.67
CA LEU A 257 -10.05 24.47 17.80
C LEU A 257 -10.75 24.41 16.42
N ASN A 258 -11.92 23.78 16.37
CA ASN A 258 -12.75 23.70 15.16
C ASN A 258 -13.74 24.87 15.07
N VAL A 259 -14.34 25.28 16.20
CA VAL A 259 -15.35 26.33 16.25
C VAL A 259 -15.11 27.21 17.48
N VAL A 260 -15.00 28.53 17.28
CA VAL A 260 -14.81 29.52 18.35
C VAL A 260 -15.73 30.72 18.16
N PHE A 261 -16.38 31.14 19.25
CA PHE A 261 -17.05 32.43 19.37
C PHE A 261 -16.40 33.23 20.50
N ALA A 262 -15.74 34.32 20.15
CA ALA A 262 -15.05 35.20 21.10
C ALA A 262 -15.81 36.51 21.27
N LEU A 263 -16.15 36.85 22.52
CA LEU A 263 -16.82 38.08 22.89
C LEU A 263 -15.84 39.00 23.64
N ALA A 264 -15.54 40.17 23.10
CA ALA A 264 -14.74 41.17 23.80
C ALA A 264 -15.57 42.42 24.10
N GLN A 265 -15.76 42.74 25.37
CA GLN A 265 -16.23 44.06 25.77
C GLN A 265 -15.02 45.01 25.85
N MET A 266 -14.99 45.99 24.96
CA MET A 266 -13.93 47.01 24.90
C MET A 266 -14.59 48.38 25.01
N ALA A 267 -14.31 49.10 26.09
CA ALA A 267 -14.97 50.36 26.41
C ALA A 267 -16.52 50.24 26.40
N ASP A 268 -17.21 50.98 25.53
CA ASP A 268 -18.68 51.05 25.44
C ASP A 268 -19.30 50.02 24.46
N ARG A 269 -18.51 49.11 23.89
CA ARG A 269 -18.95 48.20 22.81
C ARG A 269 -18.54 46.75 23.05
N ILE A 270 -19.33 45.84 22.49
CA ILE A 270 -19.03 44.41 22.49
C ILE A 270 -18.70 43.98 21.06
N TYR A 271 -17.58 43.29 20.90
CA TYR A 271 -17.10 42.74 19.65
C TYR A 271 -17.27 41.23 19.69
N LEU A 272 -18.04 40.69 18.74
CA LEU A 272 -18.15 39.26 18.49
C LEU A 272 -17.24 38.89 17.32
N VAL A 273 -16.37 37.90 17.51
CA VAL A 273 -15.60 37.26 16.44
C VAL A 273 -15.95 35.79 16.43
N ALA A 274 -16.44 35.31 15.29
CA ALA A 274 -16.83 33.93 15.08
C ALA A 274 -15.92 33.27 14.03
N ARG A 275 -15.49 32.05 14.31
CA ARG A 275 -14.65 31.26 13.40
C ARG A 275 -15.09 29.81 13.43
N SER A 276 -15.21 29.20 12.25
CA SER A 276 -15.54 27.79 12.07
C SER A 276 -14.67 27.18 10.97
N ARG A 277 -14.14 25.98 11.24
CA ARG A 277 -13.41 25.14 10.29
C ARG A 277 -14.26 23.99 9.73
N ILE A 278 -15.53 23.92 10.11
CA ILE A 278 -16.46 22.83 9.79
C ILE A 278 -17.79 23.39 9.24
N ASP A 279 -18.44 22.63 8.36
CA ASP A 279 -19.64 23.09 7.63
C ASP A 279 -20.92 23.01 8.47
N GLU A 280 -20.88 22.30 9.60
CA GLU A 280 -21.97 22.16 10.56
C GLU A 280 -22.29 23.49 11.29
N VAL A 281 -21.37 24.46 11.26
CA VAL A 281 -21.52 25.78 11.90
C VAL A 281 -21.23 26.91 10.92
N ASN A 282 -22.27 27.66 10.55
CA ASN A 282 -22.15 28.84 9.70
C ASN A 282 -21.95 30.10 10.56
N SER A 283 -20.71 30.59 10.62
CA SER A 283 -20.32 31.77 11.41
C SER A 283 -21.02 33.05 10.94
N ALA A 284 -21.27 33.18 9.63
CA ALA A 284 -21.88 34.39 9.05
C ALA A 284 -23.35 34.54 9.44
N GLU A 285 -24.13 33.46 9.40
CA GLU A 285 -25.54 33.46 9.81
C GLU A 285 -25.69 33.86 11.28
N ILE A 286 -24.82 33.32 12.15
CA ILE A 286 -24.81 33.64 13.58
C ILE A 286 -24.40 35.10 13.80
N ALA A 287 -23.38 35.61 13.11
CA ALA A 287 -22.95 37.01 13.24
C ALA A 287 -23.97 38.01 12.70
N GLN A 288 -24.71 37.66 11.63
CA GLN A 288 -25.78 38.51 11.07
C GLN A 288 -26.90 38.77 12.08
N ALA A 289 -27.23 37.80 12.94
CA ALA A 289 -28.20 37.98 14.01
C ALA A 289 -27.80 39.07 15.03
N PHE A 290 -26.51 39.42 15.10
CA PHE A 290 -25.98 40.51 15.91
C PHE A 290 -25.69 41.80 15.12
N GLY A 291 -26.19 41.92 13.88
CA GLY A 291 -25.92 43.05 13.00
C GLY A 291 -24.51 43.05 12.39
N GLY A 292 -23.83 41.89 12.42
CA GLY A 292 -22.52 41.67 11.83
C GLY A 292 -22.58 41.08 10.41
N GLY A 293 -21.42 40.63 9.93
CA GLY A 293 -21.28 40.01 8.62
C GLY A 293 -19.96 39.25 8.47
N GLY A 294 -19.81 38.55 7.35
CA GLY A 294 -18.61 37.78 7.01
C GLY A 294 -18.92 36.57 6.16
N HIS A 295 -18.04 35.57 6.23
CA HIS A 295 -18.13 34.28 5.55
C HIS A 295 -18.53 33.16 6.51
N PRO A 296 -19.03 32.01 6.01
CA PRO A 296 -19.38 30.87 6.85
C PRO A 296 -18.26 30.41 7.80
N GLN A 297 -17.00 30.55 7.38
CA GLN A 297 -15.81 30.18 8.15
C GLN A 297 -15.33 31.29 9.10
N ALA A 298 -15.67 32.55 8.82
CA ALA A 298 -15.15 33.69 9.55
C ALA A 298 -16.08 34.90 9.47
N ALA A 299 -16.59 35.33 10.62
CA ALA A 299 -17.49 36.48 10.71
C ALA A 299 -17.22 37.33 11.94
N SER A 300 -17.76 38.55 11.96
CA SER A 300 -17.67 39.45 13.11
C SER A 300 -18.88 40.37 13.22
N ALA A 301 -19.17 40.83 14.44
CA ALA A 301 -20.22 41.81 14.72
C ALA A 301 -19.75 42.82 15.78
N THR A 302 -20.23 44.07 15.68
CA THR A 302 -20.04 45.09 16.72
C THR A 302 -21.40 45.45 17.30
N ILE A 303 -21.58 45.19 18.59
CA ILE A 303 -22.85 45.28 19.29
C ILE A 303 -22.81 46.50 20.22
N LYS A 304 -23.86 47.32 20.15
CA LYS A 304 -24.06 48.52 20.97
C LYS A 304 -25.31 48.37 21.83
N ASN A 305 -25.35 49.05 22.97
CA ASN A 305 -26.52 49.15 23.85
C ASN A 305 -27.01 47.81 24.44
N GLN A 306 -26.12 46.82 24.58
CA GLN A 306 -26.39 45.55 25.25
C GLN A 306 -25.25 45.24 26.23
N THR A 307 -25.55 44.49 27.28
CA THR A 307 -24.52 43.99 28.20
C THR A 307 -23.92 42.68 27.69
N LEU A 308 -22.68 42.36 28.08
CA LEU A 308 -22.00 41.13 27.67
C LEU A 308 -22.82 39.87 27.99
N ILE A 309 -23.52 39.87 29.12
CA ILE A 309 -24.40 38.78 29.56
C ILE A 309 -25.62 38.61 28.64
N GLN A 310 -26.21 39.70 28.15
CA GLN A 310 -27.32 39.64 27.20
C GLN A 310 -26.88 39.04 25.87
N VAL A 311 -25.72 39.48 25.36
CA VAL A 311 -25.13 38.96 24.13
C VAL A 311 -24.78 37.48 24.26
N GLU A 312 -24.17 37.08 25.37
CA GLU A 312 -23.83 35.68 25.68
C GLU A 312 -25.08 34.78 25.69
N ARG A 313 -26.18 35.23 26.31
CA ARG A 313 -27.45 34.48 26.32
C ARG A 313 -28.04 34.32 24.91
N SER A 314 -28.09 35.40 24.12
CA SER A 314 -28.58 35.35 22.75
C SER A 314 -27.72 34.45 21.86
N LEU A 315 -26.38 34.50 22.04
CA LEU A 315 -25.45 33.67 21.28
C LEU A 315 -25.69 32.19 21.61
N ASN A 316 -25.81 31.84 22.88
CA ASN A 316 -26.09 30.47 23.30
C ASN A 316 -27.40 29.93 22.69
N ALA A 317 -28.48 30.72 22.69
CA ALA A 317 -29.75 30.31 22.10
C ALA A 317 -29.67 30.12 20.57
N LEU A 318 -28.88 30.94 19.87
CA LEU A 318 -28.63 30.80 18.43
C LEU A 318 -27.81 29.55 18.12
N LEU A 319 -26.79 29.25 18.92
CA LEU A 319 -25.97 28.06 18.74
C LEU A 319 -26.79 26.78 18.92
N ASP A 320 -27.68 26.73 19.92
CA ASP A 320 -28.55 25.57 20.16
C ASP A 320 -29.55 25.33 19.00
N THR A 321 -29.87 26.35 18.20
CA THR A 321 -30.87 26.27 17.11
C THR A 321 -30.27 26.14 15.71
N GLN A 322 -29.06 26.66 15.47
CA GLN A 322 -28.49 26.72 14.11
C GLN A 322 -27.38 25.70 13.83
N ILE A 323 -26.85 25.00 14.84
CA ILE A 323 -25.82 23.97 14.65
C ILE A 323 -26.45 22.66 14.16
N LYS A 324 -25.99 22.15 13.01
CA LYS A 324 -26.49 20.90 12.41
C LYS A 324 -25.99 19.67 13.19
N SER A 325 -26.81 18.60 13.26
CA SER A 325 -26.49 17.36 13.98
C SER A 325 -25.37 16.55 13.33
N ALA A 326 -24.41 16.08 14.14
CA ALA A 326 -23.43 15.09 13.72
C ALA A 326 -24.11 13.73 13.43
N LYS A 327 -23.83 13.14 12.26
CA LYS A 327 -24.39 11.83 11.85
C LYS A 327 -23.81 10.69 12.69
N ARG A 328 -24.67 9.79 13.20
CA ARG A 328 -24.29 8.54 13.90
C ARG A 328 -24.38 7.33 12.98
N ALA A 329 -23.77 6.21 13.36
CA ALA A 329 -23.79 4.97 12.57
C ALA A 329 -25.22 4.51 12.21
N GLN A 330 -26.19 4.66 13.11
CA GLN A 330 -27.60 4.37 12.84
C GLN A 330 -28.24 5.26 11.77
N ASP A 331 -27.76 6.50 11.60
CA ASP A 331 -28.24 7.45 10.59
C ASP A 331 -27.58 7.19 9.23
N MET A 332 -26.54 6.34 9.20
CA MET A 332 -25.73 6.01 8.03
C MET A 332 -25.98 4.60 7.50
N MET A 333 -26.58 3.73 8.30
CA MET A 333 -26.73 2.32 7.97
C MET A 333 -27.89 2.07 7.02
N SER A 334 -27.72 1.07 6.15
CA SER A 334 -28.84 0.47 5.43
C SER A 334 -29.62 -0.44 6.38
N SER A 335 -30.92 -0.20 6.51
CA SER A 335 -31.88 -0.97 7.33
C SER A 335 -33.23 -1.05 6.61
N PRO A 336 -33.99 -2.17 6.71
CA PRO A 336 -33.69 -3.41 7.44
C PRO A 336 -32.57 -4.22 6.76
N ILE A 337 -31.89 -5.06 7.55
CA ILE A 337 -30.85 -5.95 7.00
C ILE A 337 -31.46 -7.01 6.10
N ILE A 338 -30.83 -7.25 4.95
CA ILE A 338 -31.11 -8.45 4.15
C ILE A 338 -30.17 -9.55 4.65
N GLU A 339 -30.77 -10.54 5.30
CA GLU A 339 -30.07 -11.64 5.94
C GLU A 339 -30.34 -12.99 5.27
N ILE A 340 -29.50 -13.97 5.59
CA ILE A 340 -29.66 -15.36 5.20
C ILE A 340 -29.24 -16.27 6.36
N SER A 341 -29.96 -17.37 6.58
CA SER A 341 -29.53 -18.37 7.57
C SER A 341 -28.24 -19.07 7.11
N SER A 342 -27.38 -19.40 8.06
CA SER A 342 -26.12 -20.10 7.78
C SER A 342 -26.33 -21.49 7.17
N SER A 343 -27.52 -22.08 7.38
CA SER A 343 -27.93 -23.39 6.88
C SER A 343 -28.46 -23.40 5.44
N GLU A 344 -28.79 -22.22 4.89
CA GLU A 344 -29.30 -22.07 3.52
C GLU A 344 -28.22 -22.27 2.45
N THR A 345 -28.64 -22.42 1.20
CA THR A 345 -27.74 -22.71 0.07
C THR A 345 -27.13 -21.47 -0.57
N LEU A 346 -25.96 -21.63 -1.18
CA LEU A 346 -25.32 -20.57 -1.97
C LEU A 346 -26.19 -20.14 -3.17
N LYS A 347 -26.98 -21.05 -3.75
CA LYS A 347 -27.96 -20.71 -4.81
C LYS A 347 -29.05 -19.77 -4.29
N ARG A 348 -29.53 -19.99 -3.06
CA ARG A 348 -30.49 -19.09 -2.43
C ARG A 348 -29.86 -17.74 -2.10
N ALA A 349 -28.62 -17.72 -1.62
CA ALA A 349 -27.84 -16.50 -1.44
C ALA A 349 -27.72 -15.69 -2.76
N ALA A 350 -27.42 -16.36 -3.88
CA ALA A 350 -27.30 -15.74 -5.20
C ALA A 350 -28.63 -15.10 -5.63
N ASN A 351 -29.73 -15.81 -5.41
CA ASN A 351 -31.08 -15.31 -5.73
C ASN A 351 -31.44 -14.08 -4.89
N LEU A 352 -31.15 -14.09 -3.58
CA LEU A 352 -31.38 -12.93 -2.71
C LEU A 352 -30.53 -11.73 -3.14
N MET A 353 -29.23 -11.94 -3.40
CA MET A 353 -28.33 -10.88 -3.87
C MET A 353 -28.79 -10.27 -5.19
N THR A 354 -29.28 -11.10 -6.11
CA THR A 354 -29.80 -10.63 -7.41
C THR A 354 -31.13 -9.89 -7.22
N ARG A 355 -32.05 -10.44 -6.42
CA ARG A 355 -33.38 -9.86 -6.18
C ARG A 355 -33.31 -8.49 -5.52
N TYR A 356 -32.44 -8.33 -4.53
CA TYR A 356 -32.28 -7.07 -3.80
C TYR A 356 -31.15 -6.19 -4.34
N ASN A 357 -30.46 -6.64 -5.40
CA ASN A 357 -29.30 -5.98 -6.00
C ASN A 357 -28.22 -5.56 -4.99
N ILE A 358 -27.88 -6.46 -4.07
CA ILE A 358 -26.90 -6.24 -3.01
C ILE A 358 -25.63 -7.05 -3.25
N ASN A 359 -24.49 -6.50 -2.82
CA ASN A 359 -23.19 -7.12 -2.99
C ASN A 359 -22.73 -7.97 -1.79
N VAL A 360 -23.42 -7.84 -0.66
CA VAL A 360 -23.11 -8.54 0.58
C VAL A 360 -24.42 -8.96 1.25
N LEU A 361 -24.45 -10.17 1.81
CA LEU A 361 -25.51 -10.67 2.69
C LEU A 361 -24.93 -10.89 4.08
N LEU A 362 -25.65 -10.44 5.11
CA LEU A 362 -25.35 -10.81 6.49
C LEU A 362 -25.86 -12.22 6.75
N VAL A 363 -25.08 -13.03 7.46
CA VAL A 363 -25.48 -14.37 7.87
C VAL A 363 -25.89 -14.32 9.33
N VAL A 364 -27.17 -14.55 9.58
CA VAL A 364 -27.80 -14.43 10.91
C VAL A 364 -28.52 -15.73 11.21
N ASP A 365 -28.29 -16.28 12.40
CA ASP A 365 -29.05 -17.40 12.94
C ASP A 365 -29.53 -17.03 14.34
N HIS A 366 -30.81 -17.23 14.64
CA HIS A 366 -31.42 -16.90 15.94
C HIS A 366 -31.15 -15.46 16.41
N ASP A 367 -31.29 -14.47 15.51
CA ASP A 367 -30.98 -13.05 15.72
C ASP A 367 -29.50 -12.70 15.99
N ILE A 368 -28.60 -13.69 15.96
CA ILE A 368 -27.17 -13.47 16.22
C ILE A 368 -26.40 -13.44 14.90
N LEU A 369 -25.62 -12.38 14.70
CA LEU A 369 -24.75 -12.24 13.54
C LEU A 369 -23.62 -13.27 13.57
N GLN A 370 -23.65 -14.21 12.62
CA GLN A 370 -22.65 -15.28 12.49
C GLN A 370 -21.52 -14.92 11.52
N GLY A 371 -21.79 -14.04 10.56
CA GLY A 371 -20.87 -13.75 9.47
C GLY A 371 -21.48 -12.92 8.35
N TYR A 372 -20.78 -12.87 7.23
CA TYR A 372 -21.30 -12.29 5.99
C TYR A 372 -20.77 -13.04 4.77
N ILE A 373 -21.51 -13.01 3.67
CA ILE A 373 -21.06 -13.60 2.39
C ILE A 373 -21.18 -12.55 1.27
N THR A 374 -20.20 -12.55 0.36
CA THR A 374 -20.12 -11.56 -0.72
C THR A 374 -20.60 -12.13 -2.05
N ARG A 375 -21.14 -11.28 -2.91
CA ARG A 375 -21.60 -11.63 -4.25
C ARG A 375 -20.53 -12.31 -5.09
N GLN A 376 -19.29 -11.82 -5.00
CA GLN A 376 -18.14 -12.41 -5.68
C GLN A 376 -17.89 -13.88 -5.27
N ILE A 377 -18.03 -14.21 -3.98
CA ILE A 377 -17.89 -15.60 -3.50
C ILE A 377 -19.04 -16.45 -4.02
N VAL A 378 -20.26 -15.94 -3.91
CA VAL A 378 -21.47 -16.66 -4.31
C VAL A 378 -21.47 -16.94 -5.81
N GLU A 379 -21.32 -15.93 -6.66
CA GLU A 379 -21.30 -16.08 -8.12
C GLU A 379 -20.21 -17.06 -8.57
N LYS A 380 -19.02 -16.97 -7.98
CA LYS A 380 -17.91 -17.87 -8.30
C LYS A 380 -18.18 -19.30 -7.82
N ALA A 381 -18.82 -19.48 -6.67
CA ALA A 381 -19.23 -20.79 -6.19
C ALA A 381 -20.32 -21.40 -7.10
N ILE A 382 -21.29 -20.60 -7.57
CA ILE A 382 -22.31 -21.02 -8.54
C ILE A 382 -21.64 -21.45 -9.85
N PHE A 383 -20.71 -20.64 -10.35
CA PHE A 383 -19.94 -20.95 -11.56
C PHE A 383 -19.20 -22.29 -11.44
N LEU A 384 -18.60 -22.57 -10.28
CA LEU A 384 -17.91 -23.83 -9.99
C LEU A 384 -18.85 -25.02 -9.65
N GLY A 385 -20.17 -24.87 -9.83
CA GLY A 385 -21.15 -25.92 -9.58
C GLY A 385 -21.47 -26.17 -8.10
N LEU A 386 -21.08 -25.28 -7.20
CA LEU A 386 -21.20 -25.45 -5.74
C LEU A 386 -22.50 -24.86 -5.16
N GLY A 387 -23.50 -24.55 -5.99
CA GLY A 387 -24.70 -23.84 -5.56
C GLY A 387 -25.53 -24.52 -4.47
N ASN A 388 -25.43 -25.84 -4.34
CA ASN A 388 -26.18 -26.61 -3.34
C ASN A 388 -25.49 -26.64 -1.96
N LEU A 389 -24.25 -26.15 -1.85
CA LEU A 389 -23.54 -26.08 -0.57
C LEU A 389 -24.12 -24.99 0.33
N LYS A 390 -23.91 -25.16 1.64
CA LYS A 390 -24.42 -24.23 2.64
C LYS A 390 -23.60 -22.96 2.72
N VAL A 391 -24.26 -21.85 3.06
CA VAL A 391 -23.61 -20.53 3.22
C VAL A 391 -22.53 -20.56 4.28
N ASN A 392 -22.76 -21.25 5.41
CA ASN A 392 -21.78 -21.36 6.50
C ASN A 392 -20.45 -22.02 6.12
N GLU A 393 -20.41 -22.74 5.01
CA GLU A 393 -19.19 -23.39 4.53
C GLU A 393 -18.20 -22.40 3.90
N TYR A 394 -18.69 -21.26 3.40
CA TYR A 394 -17.92 -20.27 2.62
C TYR A 394 -18.11 -18.82 3.07
N MET A 395 -18.91 -18.55 4.10
CA MET A 395 -19.05 -17.21 4.65
C MET A 395 -17.77 -16.71 5.33
N HIS A 396 -17.64 -15.40 5.45
CA HIS A 396 -16.65 -14.78 6.32
C HIS A 396 -17.13 -14.84 7.77
N ILE A 397 -16.31 -15.41 8.65
CA ILE A 397 -16.56 -15.53 10.10
C ILE A 397 -15.76 -14.53 10.94
N GLU A 398 -14.84 -13.80 10.30
CA GLU A 398 -14.03 -12.75 10.95
C GLU A 398 -14.49 -11.40 10.38
N PHE A 399 -15.11 -10.58 11.22
CA PHE A 399 -15.64 -9.27 10.87
C PHE A 399 -15.55 -8.31 12.06
N SER A 400 -15.50 -7.01 11.78
CA SER A 400 -15.62 -5.96 12.79
C SER A 400 -17.05 -5.47 12.84
N ILE A 401 -17.51 -5.02 14.00
CA ILE A 401 -18.84 -4.47 14.22
C ILE A 401 -18.73 -3.05 14.78
N VAL A 402 -19.84 -2.31 14.77
CA VAL A 402 -19.93 -0.97 15.36
C VAL A 402 -21.27 -0.80 16.11
N HIS A 403 -21.29 0.01 17.16
CA HIS A 403 -22.50 0.36 17.88
C HIS A 403 -23.35 1.39 17.09
N PRO A 404 -24.70 1.39 17.18
CA PRO A 404 -25.58 2.38 16.55
C PRO A 404 -25.20 3.85 16.80
N ASP A 405 -24.69 4.14 17.99
CA ASP A 405 -24.31 5.48 18.42
C ASP A 405 -22.92 5.93 17.97
N ALA A 406 -22.17 5.08 17.27
CA ALA A 406 -20.81 5.41 16.87
C ALA A 406 -20.75 6.62 15.93
N SER A 407 -19.70 7.42 16.11
CA SER A 407 -19.49 8.64 15.32
C SER A 407 -19.08 8.34 13.88
N LEU A 408 -19.34 9.28 12.96
CA LEU A 408 -18.80 9.22 11.59
C LEU A 408 -17.28 8.97 11.57
N LYS A 409 -16.52 9.59 12.48
CA LYS A 409 -15.06 9.44 12.57
C LYS A 409 -14.67 8.00 12.91
N GLU A 410 -15.38 7.37 13.84
CA GLU A 410 -15.14 5.97 14.21
C GLU A 410 -15.48 5.02 13.04
N VAL A 411 -16.61 5.25 12.37
CA VAL A 411 -17.00 4.51 11.16
C VAL A 411 -15.95 4.67 10.04
N GLN A 412 -15.48 5.89 9.81
CA GLN A 412 -14.41 6.19 8.85
C GLN A 412 -13.11 5.46 9.21
N GLU A 413 -12.70 5.48 10.47
CA GLU A 413 -11.48 4.80 10.89
C GLU A 413 -11.58 3.28 10.64
N LEU A 414 -12.69 2.66 11.04
CA LEU A 414 -12.91 1.23 10.83
C LEU A 414 -12.93 0.86 9.32
N ILE A 415 -13.64 1.63 8.50
CA ILE A 415 -13.79 1.33 7.07
C ILE A 415 -12.52 1.66 6.26
N ILE A 416 -11.93 2.84 6.47
CA ILE A 416 -10.79 3.35 5.69
C ILE A 416 -9.48 2.72 6.19
N ARG A 417 -9.17 2.88 7.49
CA ARG A 417 -7.90 2.41 8.08
C ARG A 417 -7.90 0.89 8.21
N GLY A 418 -9.02 0.31 8.65
CA GLY A 418 -9.22 -1.14 8.73
C GLY A 418 -9.34 -1.81 7.37
N LYS A 419 -9.45 -1.04 6.27
CA LYS A 419 -9.73 -1.54 4.92
C LYS A 419 -10.91 -2.52 4.88
N LEU A 420 -11.93 -2.28 5.70
CA LEU A 420 -13.17 -3.07 5.72
C LEU A 420 -14.08 -2.64 4.56
N ARG A 421 -14.75 -3.60 3.90
CA ARG A 421 -15.73 -3.31 2.83
C ARG A 421 -17.14 -3.07 3.37
N ILE A 422 -17.39 -3.59 4.56
CA ILE A 422 -18.67 -3.70 5.24
C ILE A 422 -18.41 -3.55 6.73
N LEU A 423 -19.29 -2.84 7.41
CA LEU A 423 -19.31 -2.68 8.86
C LEU A 423 -20.76 -2.89 9.35
N PRO A 424 -21.08 -4.09 9.89
CA PRO A 424 -22.36 -4.36 10.52
C PRO A 424 -22.54 -3.48 11.77
N VAL A 425 -23.73 -2.88 11.90
CA VAL A 425 -24.15 -2.13 13.08
C VAL A 425 -24.89 -3.09 14.01
N VAL A 426 -24.36 -3.30 15.20
CA VAL A 426 -24.81 -4.34 16.13
C VAL A 426 -25.06 -3.73 17.50
N GLU A 427 -26.21 -4.06 18.09
CA GLU A 427 -26.58 -3.72 19.46
C GLU A 427 -27.08 -5.00 20.14
N ASN A 428 -26.60 -5.31 21.35
CA ASN A 428 -27.00 -6.51 22.10
C ASN A 428 -26.93 -7.81 21.27
N GLU A 429 -25.85 -8.00 20.50
CA GLU A 429 -25.60 -9.12 19.58
C GLU A 429 -26.54 -9.22 18.34
N LYS A 430 -27.53 -8.33 18.24
CA LYS A 430 -28.44 -8.25 17.09
C LYS A 430 -27.93 -7.29 16.02
N ALA A 431 -27.93 -7.72 14.77
CA ALA A 431 -27.58 -6.86 13.65
C ALA A 431 -28.76 -5.94 13.29
N LEU A 432 -28.59 -4.63 13.49
CA LEU A 432 -29.62 -3.63 13.22
C LEU A 432 -29.52 -3.02 11.81
N GLY A 433 -28.31 -3.01 11.25
CA GLY A 433 -28.05 -2.46 9.94
C GLY A 433 -26.64 -2.77 9.44
N VAL A 434 -26.33 -2.28 8.26
CA VAL A 434 -25.00 -2.42 7.65
C VAL A 434 -24.56 -1.11 7.01
N ILE A 435 -23.30 -0.74 7.22
CA ILE A 435 -22.66 0.39 6.54
C ILE A 435 -21.66 -0.19 5.54
N THR A 436 -21.83 0.11 4.26
CA THR A 436 -20.86 -0.23 3.22
C THR A 436 -19.90 0.93 2.94
N ARG A 437 -18.79 0.65 2.26
CA ARG A 437 -17.90 1.71 1.75
C ARG A 437 -18.62 2.71 0.86
N THR A 438 -19.56 2.23 0.04
CA THR A 438 -20.32 3.07 -0.87
C THR A 438 -21.22 4.02 -0.09
N ASP A 439 -21.86 3.53 0.99
CA ASP A 439 -22.68 4.36 1.87
C ASP A 439 -21.84 5.46 2.51
N LEU A 440 -20.67 5.11 3.05
CA LEU A 440 -19.73 6.08 3.62
C LEU A 440 -19.30 7.14 2.58
N LEU A 441 -19.00 6.73 1.34
CA LEU A 441 -18.61 7.66 0.28
C LEU A 441 -19.76 8.59 -0.14
N ASN A 442 -20.98 8.06 -0.30
CA ASN A 442 -22.16 8.88 -0.60
C ASN A 442 -22.44 9.91 0.51
N ILE A 443 -22.19 9.53 1.76
CA ILE A 443 -22.35 10.41 2.92
C ILE A 443 -21.27 11.51 2.94
N LEU A 444 -20.04 11.18 2.55
CA LEU A 444 -18.92 12.13 2.50
C LEU A 444 -19.02 13.13 1.34
N VAL A 445 -19.62 12.72 0.22
CA VAL A 445 -19.71 13.52 -1.02
C VAL A 445 -21.06 14.26 -1.13
N GLY A 446 -22.03 13.96 -0.25
CA GLY A 446 -23.29 14.70 -0.15
C GLY A 446 -24.40 14.27 -1.15
N GLY A 447 -24.35 13.04 -1.68
CA GLY A 447 -25.38 12.53 -2.61
C GLY A 447 -25.00 11.19 -3.25
N PRO A 448 -25.94 10.53 -3.96
CA PRO A 448 -25.68 9.25 -4.62
C PRO A 448 -24.73 9.46 -5.81
N VAL A 449 -23.48 9.02 -5.64
CA VAL A 449 -22.52 8.94 -6.73
C VAL A 449 -22.80 7.65 -7.48
N ILE A 450 -23.34 7.76 -8.70
CA ILE A 450 -23.27 6.67 -9.69
C ILE A 450 -21.76 6.49 -9.96
N PRO A 451 -21.15 5.32 -9.64
CA PRO A 451 -19.69 5.21 -9.72
C PRO A 451 -19.22 5.19 -11.17
N GLU A 452 -18.63 6.29 -11.61
CA GLU A 452 -17.87 6.38 -12.86
C GLU A 452 -16.44 5.80 -12.73
N PHE A 453 -16.21 4.91 -11.75
CA PHE A 453 -14.92 4.29 -11.51
C PHE A 453 -14.78 2.95 -12.24
N LEU A 454 -14.67 3.03 -13.57
CA LEU A 454 -13.99 2.01 -14.38
C LEU A 454 -12.91 2.58 -15.32
N HIS A 455 -12.66 3.89 -15.33
CA HIS A 455 -11.54 4.47 -16.08
C HIS A 455 -10.82 5.55 -15.27
N ASP A 456 -9.74 5.15 -14.58
CA ASP A 456 -8.39 5.74 -14.67
C ASP A 456 -7.57 5.35 -13.41
N PRO A 457 -6.51 4.53 -13.53
CA PRO A 457 -5.62 4.18 -12.42
C PRO A 457 -4.74 5.34 -11.94
N LYS A 458 -4.77 6.50 -12.59
CA LYS A 458 -3.85 7.61 -12.32
C LYS A 458 -4.52 8.74 -11.55
N LYS A 459 -4.66 8.57 -10.22
CA LYS A 459 -4.61 9.62 -9.17
C LYS A 459 -5.39 9.14 -7.95
N GLY A 460 -4.70 8.42 -7.09
CA GLY A 460 -5.24 7.94 -5.82
C GLY A 460 -4.10 7.53 -4.90
N GLY A 461 -3.12 8.42 -4.73
CA GLY A 461 -1.99 8.21 -3.85
C GLY A 461 -2.41 8.31 -2.39
N SER A 462 -3.02 7.25 -1.85
CA SER A 462 -2.90 6.98 -0.42
C SER A 462 -1.40 6.92 -0.11
N ILE A 463 -0.92 7.82 0.73
CA ILE A 463 0.43 7.78 1.30
C ILE A 463 0.48 6.57 2.26
N VAL A 464 0.51 5.38 1.68
CA VAL A 464 0.98 4.17 2.36
C VAL A 464 2.47 4.42 2.56
N ARG A 465 2.95 4.49 3.81
CA ARG A 465 4.39 4.51 4.11
C ARG A 465 5.06 3.36 3.34
N LYS A 466 5.71 3.68 2.22
CA LYS A 466 6.37 2.70 1.36
C LYS A 466 7.65 2.26 2.08
N LYS A 467 7.64 1.05 2.64
CA LYS A 467 8.82 0.46 3.27
C LYS A 467 9.86 0.15 2.19
N ASN A 468 11.05 0.73 2.30
CA ASN A 468 12.16 0.43 1.40
C ASN A 468 13.01 -0.71 1.99
N MET A 469 13.21 -1.77 1.20
CA MET A 469 13.90 -3.01 1.55
C MET A 469 15.32 -3.07 0.99
N ALA A 470 15.81 -2.06 0.26
CA ALA A 470 17.11 -2.09 -0.39
C ALA A 470 18.26 -2.42 0.59
N GLY A 471 18.26 -1.80 1.78
CA GLY A 471 19.24 -2.10 2.82
C GLY A 471 19.17 -3.54 3.33
N THR A 472 17.97 -4.05 3.61
CA THR A 472 17.76 -5.44 4.05
C THR A 472 18.13 -6.45 2.95
N MET A 473 17.88 -6.14 1.68
CA MET A 473 18.31 -6.97 0.57
C MET A 473 19.83 -7.04 0.50
N LYS A 474 20.52 -5.90 0.59
CA LYS A 474 21.99 -5.83 0.58
C LYS A 474 22.64 -6.60 1.73
N GLU A 475 22.00 -6.59 2.91
CA GLU A 475 22.46 -7.34 4.08
C GLU A 475 22.26 -8.86 3.94
N ARG A 476 21.17 -9.31 3.32
CA ARG A 476 20.72 -10.71 3.37
C ARG A 476 20.94 -11.50 2.09
N LEU A 477 21.11 -10.84 0.95
CA LEU A 477 21.33 -11.48 -0.34
C LEU A 477 22.80 -11.40 -0.76
N PRO A 478 23.34 -12.41 -1.44
CA PRO A 478 24.67 -12.36 -2.05
C PRO A 478 24.84 -11.15 -2.98
N GLU A 479 26.05 -10.57 -3.03
CA GLU A 479 26.31 -9.38 -3.86
C GLU A 479 26.06 -9.61 -5.35
N ASN A 480 26.38 -10.80 -5.87
CA ASN A 480 26.11 -11.17 -7.27
C ASN A 480 24.60 -11.15 -7.57
N LEU A 481 23.76 -11.59 -6.63
CA LEU A 481 22.31 -11.53 -6.79
C LEU A 481 21.79 -10.09 -6.75
N ILE A 482 22.35 -9.22 -5.90
CA ILE A 482 21.98 -7.79 -5.89
C ILE A 482 22.32 -7.12 -7.23
N LYS A 483 23.50 -7.41 -7.80
CA LYS A 483 23.87 -6.89 -9.13
C LYS A 483 22.86 -7.35 -10.19
N LEU A 484 22.54 -8.65 -10.20
CA LEU A 484 21.54 -9.22 -11.10
C LEU A 484 20.16 -8.54 -10.97
N LEU A 485 19.68 -8.30 -9.75
CA LEU A 485 18.38 -7.64 -9.53
C LEU A 485 18.36 -6.18 -10.01
N ASN A 486 19.49 -5.48 -9.91
CA ASN A 486 19.63 -4.13 -10.49
C ASN A 486 19.60 -4.18 -12.02
N GLU A 487 20.28 -5.13 -12.66
CA GLU A 487 20.26 -5.31 -14.12
C GLU A 487 18.85 -5.65 -14.63
N VAL A 488 18.12 -6.49 -13.91
CA VAL A 488 16.70 -6.77 -14.19
C VAL A 488 15.89 -5.48 -14.20
N GLY A 489 16.08 -4.62 -13.20
CA GLY A 489 15.44 -3.31 -13.12
C GLY A 489 15.79 -2.40 -14.31
N HIS A 490 17.07 -2.40 -14.71
CA HIS A 490 17.56 -1.59 -15.81
C HIS A 490 16.96 -2.01 -17.16
N ILE A 491 16.96 -3.31 -17.46
CA ILE A 491 16.37 -3.88 -18.68
C ILE A 491 14.86 -3.61 -18.72
N ALA A 492 14.17 -3.71 -17.58
CA ALA A 492 12.75 -3.41 -17.49
C ALA A 492 12.46 -1.92 -17.77
N ASP A 493 13.24 -1.01 -17.19
CA ASP A 493 13.12 0.44 -17.45
C ASP A 493 13.34 0.77 -18.94
N MET A 494 14.31 0.13 -19.61
CA MET A 494 14.55 0.31 -21.05
C MET A 494 13.37 -0.13 -21.92
N LEU A 495 12.67 -1.18 -21.52
CA LEU A 495 11.49 -1.70 -22.22
C LEU A 495 10.19 -0.96 -21.83
N GLY A 496 10.24 -0.05 -20.86
CA GLY A 496 9.05 0.62 -20.32
C GLY A 496 8.16 -0.31 -19.49
N TYR A 497 8.72 -1.37 -18.90
CA TYR A 497 8.01 -2.35 -18.06
C TYR A 497 8.29 -2.15 -16.58
N ASN A 498 7.38 -2.61 -15.73
CA ASN A 498 7.66 -2.73 -14.29
C ASN A 498 8.13 -4.15 -13.97
N ALA A 499 9.24 -4.26 -13.24
CA ALA A 499 9.79 -5.53 -12.78
C ALA A 499 9.71 -5.65 -11.27
N TYR A 500 9.28 -6.82 -10.81
CA TYR A 500 9.08 -7.10 -9.40
C TYR A 500 9.72 -8.42 -9.02
N LEU A 501 10.52 -8.42 -7.96
CA LEU A 501 10.90 -9.63 -7.26
C LEU A 501 9.71 -10.09 -6.44
N VAL A 502 9.29 -11.35 -6.58
CA VAL A 502 8.09 -11.90 -5.94
C VAL A 502 8.40 -13.26 -5.31
N GLY A 503 7.38 -13.89 -4.70
CA GLY A 503 7.45 -15.30 -4.33
C GLY A 503 8.18 -15.59 -3.02
N GLY A 504 8.70 -16.82 -2.92
CA GLY A 504 9.26 -17.36 -1.69
C GLY A 504 10.47 -16.57 -1.19
N LEU A 505 11.27 -16.02 -2.12
CA LEU A 505 12.46 -15.24 -1.77
C LEU A 505 12.10 -13.99 -0.97
N VAL A 506 11.05 -13.25 -1.35
CA VAL A 506 10.66 -12.03 -0.63
C VAL A 506 10.23 -12.36 0.80
N ARG A 507 9.44 -13.42 0.98
CA ARG A 507 9.06 -13.93 2.31
C ARG A 507 10.29 -14.37 3.11
N ASP A 508 11.22 -15.08 2.49
CA ASP A 508 12.39 -15.64 3.17
C ASP A 508 13.40 -14.55 3.54
N ILE A 509 13.50 -13.47 2.75
CA ILE A 509 14.18 -12.23 3.15
C ILE A 509 13.56 -11.70 4.44
N PHE A 510 12.24 -11.70 4.62
CA PHE A 510 11.61 -11.28 5.88
C PHE A 510 11.91 -12.23 7.05
N LEU A 511 11.83 -13.53 6.81
CA LEU A 511 11.99 -14.59 7.81
C LEU A 511 13.45 -14.92 8.17
N LYS A 512 14.44 -14.30 7.50
CA LYS A 512 15.88 -14.62 7.64
C LYS A 512 16.23 -16.07 7.25
N HIS A 513 15.51 -16.62 6.28
CA HIS A 513 15.83 -17.94 5.72
C HIS A 513 16.68 -17.79 4.46
N LYS A 514 17.66 -18.68 4.29
CA LYS A 514 18.44 -18.76 3.04
C LYS A 514 17.58 -19.38 1.95
N ASN A 515 17.28 -18.58 0.93
CA ASN A 515 16.63 -19.01 -0.29
C ASN A 515 17.28 -18.26 -1.46
N LEU A 516 17.52 -18.95 -2.57
CA LEU A 516 18.11 -18.37 -3.79
C LEU A 516 17.22 -18.66 -5.02
N ASP A 517 15.96 -19.01 -4.79
CA ASP A 517 14.95 -19.21 -5.83
C ASP A 517 14.39 -17.85 -6.25
N VAL A 518 14.83 -17.34 -7.41
CA VAL A 518 14.53 -15.98 -7.86
C VAL A 518 13.36 -16.01 -8.82
N ASP A 519 12.21 -15.55 -8.35
CA ASP A 519 11.01 -15.33 -9.15
C ASP A 519 10.85 -13.85 -9.49
N ILE A 520 10.79 -13.53 -10.77
CA ILE A 520 10.54 -12.18 -11.30
C ILE A 520 9.19 -12.14 -12.00
N VAL A 521 8.38 -11.14 -11.66
CA VAL A 521 7.17 -10.82 -12.40
C VAL A 521 7.35 -9.51 -13.17
N ILE A 522 7.01 -9.55 -14.45
CA ILE A 522 7.03 -8.42 -15.36
C ILE A 522 5.60 -8.00 -15.65
N GLU A 523 5.27 -6.74 -15.35
CA GLU A 523 4.03 -6.10 -15.78
C GLU A 523 4.26 -5.53 -17.19
N GLY A 524 4.12 -6.43 -18.17
CA GLY A 524 4.55 -6.28 -19.56
C GLY A 524 4.73 -7.65 -20.19
N ASP A 525 5.49 -7.77 -21.28
CA ASP A 525 5.82 -9.07 -21.88
C ASP A 525 7.09 -9.66 -21.24
N GLY A 526 6.91 -10.62 -20.33
CA GLY A 526 7.99 -11.32 -19.65
C GLY A 526 8.88 -12.17 -20.56
N ILE A 527 8.36 -12.69 -21.68
CA ILE A 527 9.16 -13.45 -22.64
C ILE A 527 10.06 -12.49 -23.43
N LYS A 528 9.50 -11.36 -23.88
CA LYS A 528 10.27 -10.31 -24.53
C LYS A 528 11.34 -9.74 -23.61
N PHE A 529 11.00 -9.50 -22.34
CA PHE A 529 11.96 -9.10 -21.31
C PHE A 529 13.10 -10.12 -21.19
N ALA A 530 12.80 -11.41 -21.08
CA ALA A 530 13.81 -12.46 -20.94
C ALA A 530 14.73 -12.55 -22.17
N GLN A 531 14.18 -12.39 -23.37
CA GLN A 531 14.95 -12.34 -24.62
C GLN A 531 15.88 -11.13 -24.67
N GLU A 532 15.40 -9.96 -24.24
CA GLU A 532 16.22 -8.75 -24.21
C GLU A 532 17.32 -8.83 -23.15
N PHE A 533 17.01 -9.42 -21.98
CA PHE A 533 18.00 -9.69 -20.95
C PHE A 533 19.16 -10.54 -21.48
N ALA A 534 18.84 -11.58 -22.26
CA ALA A 534 19.82 -12.47 -22.89
C ALA A 534 20.61 -11.87 -24.07
N ARG A 535 20.17 -10.75 -24.64
CA ARG A 535 20.98 -10.02 -25.63
C ARG A 535 22.09 -9.21 -24.97
N ASN A 536 21.85 -8.76 -23.74
CA ASN A 536 22.77 -7.93 -22.98
C ASN A 536 23.69 -8.74 -22.04
N HIS A 537 23.41 -10.04 -21.87
CA HIS A 537 24.12 -10.92 -20.94
C HIS A 537 24.33 -12.32 -21.53
N GLU A 538 25.40 -12.99 -21.13
CA GLU A 538 25.66 -14.39 -21.50
C GLU A 538 24.73 -15.37 -20.76
N VAL A 539 23.45 -15.39 -21.13
CA VAL A 539 22.45 -16.29 -20.54
C VAL A 539 21.60 -16.98 -21.61
N ARG A 540 21.16 -18.20 -21.32
CA ARG A 540 20.25 -18.95 -22.19
C ARG A 540 18.81 -18.77 -21.72
N VAL A 541 17.90 -18.51 -22.66
CA VAL A 541 16.46 -18.39 -22.38
C VAL A 541 15.71 -19.66 -22.77
N ARG A 542 14.85 -20.16 -21.89
CA ARG A 542 13.84 -21.16 -22.22
C ARG A 542 12.44 -20.59 -22.00
N SER A 543 11.74 -20.26 -23.08
CA SER A 543 10.40 -19.68 -23.04
C SER A 543 9.29 -20.72 -23.14
N HIS A 544 8.20 -20.51 -22.40
CA HIS A 544 6.96 -21.27 -22.45
C HIS A 544 5.79 -20.33 -22.80
N ARG A 545 5.57 -20.10 -24.10
CA ARG A 545 4.58 -19.13 -24.62
C ARG A 545 3.17 -19.32 -24.08
N LYS A 546 2.69 -20.57 -23.97
CA LYS A 546 1.34 -20.89 -23.46
C LYS A 546 1.06 -20.31 -22.06
N PHE A 547 2.10 -20.14 -21.24
CA PHE A 547 1.97 -19.68 -19.87
C PHE A 547 2.54 -18.26 -19.66
N GLY A 548 3.08 -17.62 -20.71
CA GLY A 548 3.74 -16.33 -20.57
C GLY A 548 4.93 -16.36 -19.60
N THR A 549 5.67 -17.47 -19.55
CA THR A 549 6.83 -17.63 -18.66
C THR A 549 8.12 -17.90 -19.45
N ALA A 550 9.25 -17.53 -18.86
CA ALA A 550 10.58 -17.82 -19.38
C ALA A 550 11.52 -18.14 -18.22
N VAL A 551 12.51 -18.99 -18.47
CA VAL A 551 13.58 -19.29 -17.51
C VAL A 551 14.88 -18.77 -18.08
N LEU A 552 15.58 -17.91 -17.34
CA LEU A 552 16.95 -17.51 -17.62
C LEU A 552 17.89 -18.54 -16.99
N ILE A 553 18.82 -19.06 -17.77
CA ILE A 553 19.78 -20.09 -17.35
C ILE A 553 21.19 -19.52 -17.53
N PHE A 554 21.89 -19.32 -16.42
CA PHE A 554 23.23 -18.76 -16.36
C PHE A 554 24.30 -19.85 -16.60
N PRO A 555 25.54 -19.48 -16.99
CA PRO A 555 26.61 -20.45 -17.28
C PRO A 555 26.99 -21.35 -16.10
N ASP A 556 26.85 -20.85 -14.88
CA ASP A 556 27.07 -21.59 -13.63
C ASP A 556 25.90 -22.53 -13.26
N GLY A 557 24.85 -22.58 -14.09
CA GLY A 557 23.64 -23.36 -13.87
C GLY A 557 22.60 -22.68 -12.98
N PHE A 558 22.85 -21.45 -12.49
CA PHE A 558 21.87 -20.65 -11.77
C PHE A 558 20.66 -20.34 -12.66
N LYS A 559 19.47 -20.29 -12.06
CA LYS A 559 18.21 -20.11 -12.79
C LYS A 559 17.39 -18.99 -12.18
N VAL A 560 16.76 -18.22 -13.05
CA VAL A 560 15.82 -17.18 -12.67
C VAL A 560 14.53 -17.39 -13.47
N ASP A 561 13.42 -17.51 -12.74
CA ASP A 561 12.11 -17.68 -13.34
C ASP A 561 11.49 -16.29 -13.59
N VAL A 562 11.05 -16.07 -14.82
CA VAL A 562 10.42 -14.83 -15.27
C VAL A 562 9.00 -15.14 -15.71
N ALA A 563 8.02 -14.41 -15.16
CA ALA A 563 6.61 -14.54 -15.50
C ALA A 563 6.02 -13.21 -15.90
N THR A 564 5.17 -13.21 -16.94
CA THR A 564 4.25 -12.09 -17.20
C THR A 564 3.17 -12.05 -16.13
N ALA A 565 2.90 -10.86 -15.58
CA ALA A 565 1.79 -10.64 -14.64
C ALA A 565 0.46 -11.05 -15.30
N ARG A 566 -0.30 -11.91 -14.62
CA ARG A 566 -1.48 -12.55 -15.21
C ARG A 566 -2.59 -12.81 -14.21
N ILE A 567 -3.84 -12.85 -14.68
CA ILE A 567 -4.95 -13.47 -13.96
C ILE A 567 -5.04 -14.96 -14.30
N GLU A 568 -5.56 -15.75 -13.36
CA GLU A 568 -5.85 -17.16 -13.56
C GLU A 568 -7.36 -17.40 -13.38
N TYR A 569 -7.93 -18.11 -14.34
CA TYR A 569 -9.31 -18.57 -14.32
C TYR A 569 -9.37 -20.10 -14.33
N TYR A 570 -10.25 -20.68 -13.52
CA TYR A 570 -10.42 -22.12 -13.38
C TYR A 570 -11.81 -22.50 -13.89
N GLU A 571 -11.89 -23.31 -14.94
CA GLU A 571 -13.16 -23.75 -15.53
C GLU A 571 -13.92 -24.71 -14.61
N SER A 572 -13.20 -25.50 -13.82
CA SER A 572 -13.78 -26.43 -12.83
C SER A 572 -12.85 -26.61 -11.63
N PRO A 573 -13.39 -27.05 -10.47
CA PRO A 573 -12.59 -27.29 -9.27
C PRO A 573 -11.42 -28.26 -9.52
N GLY A 574 -10.19 -27.84 -9.17
CA GLY A 574 -8.97 -28.65 -9.35
C GLY A 574 -8.36 -28.68 -10.76
N ALA A 575 -8.97 -28.02 -11.74
CA ALA A 575 -8.46 -27.93 -13.11
C ALA A 575 -7.16 -27.11 -13.23
N SER A 576 -6.49 -27.21 -14.39
CA SER A 576 -5.39 -26.30 -14.71
C SER A 576 -5.93 -24.92 -15.11
N PRO A 577 -5.29 -23.82 -14.71
CA PRO A 577 -5.81 -22.49 -14.99
C PRO A 577 -5.60 -22.05 -16.44
N ILE A 578 -6.52 -21.21 -16.93
CA ILE A 578 -6.37 -20.38 -18.13
C ILE A 578 -5.77 -19.03 -17.72
N VAL A 579 -4.85 -18.49 -18.52
CA VAL A 579 -4.06 -17.30 -18.18
C VAL A 579 -4.32 -16.12 -19.12
N GLU A 580 -4.47 -14.92 -18.56
CA GLU A 580 -4.58 -13.66 -19.31
C GLU A 580 -3.71 -12.57 -18.67
N THR A 581 -3.15 -11.64 -19.46
CA THR A 581 -2.26 -10.58 -18.95
C THR A 581 -2.99 -9.63 -18.01
N SER A 582 -2.35 -9.23 -16.91
CA SER A 582 -2.98 -8.37 -15.89
C SER A 582 -1.98 -7.53 -15.09
N SER A 583 -2.49 -6.78 -14.10
CA SER A 583 -1.65 -6.01 -13.17
C SER A 583 -0.98 -6.90 -12.12
N LEU A 584 0.12 -6.42 -11.52
CA LEU A 584 0.80 -7.11 -10.41
C LEU A 584 -0.17 -7.49 -9.28
N LYS A 585 -1.11 -6.59 -8.92
CA LYS A 585 -2.06 -6.84 -7.84
C LYS A 585 -2.93 -8.07 -8.11
N LEU A 586 -3.36 -8.25 -9.36
CA LEU A 586 -4.17 -9.39 -9.76
C LEU A 586 -3.33 -10.68 -9.87
N ASP A 587 -2.07 -10.58 -10.31
CA ASP A 587 -1.12 -11.71 -10.27
C ASP A 587 -0.82 -12.18 -8.84
N LEU A 588 -0.71 -11.26 -7.88
CA LEU A 588 -0.52 -11.61 -6.49
C LEU A 588 -1.80 -12.20 -5.88
N TYR A 589 -2.99 -11.80 -6.33
CA TYR A 589 -4.28 -12.30 -5.81
C TYR A 589 -4.60 -13.75 -6.15
N ARG A 590 -4.02 -14.29 -7.23
CA ARG A 590 -4.18 -15.72 -7.60
C ARG A 590 -3.26 -16.66 -6.80
N ARG A 591 -2.37 -16.12 -5.95
CA ARG A 591 -1.43 -16.93 -5.16
C ARG A 591 -2.13 -17.63 -3.99
N ASP A 592 -1.42 -18.58 -3.41
CA ASP A 592 -1.95 -19.48 -2.39
C ASP A 592 -2.24 -18.78 -1.05
N PHE A 593 -1.25 -18.08 -0.51
CA PHE A 593 -1.31 -17.47 0.84
C PHE A 593 -0.76 -16.06 0.86
N THR A 594 -1.29 -15.23 1.77
CA THR A 594 -0.86 -13.84 2.01
C THR A 594 0.65 -13.73 2.13
N ILE A 595 1.29 -14.57 2.92
CA ILE A 595 2.74 -14.59 3.15
C ILE A 595 3.58 -14.73 1.86
N ASN A 596 2.99 -15.24 0.77
CA ASN A 596 3.64 -15.42 -0.54
C ASN A 596 3.25 -14.34 -1.57
N THR A 597 2.57 -13.27 -1.13
CA THR A 597 2.11 -12.15 -1.97
C THR A 597 2.96 -10.89 -1.87
N LEU A 598 4.05 -10.92 -1.10
CA LEU A 598 4.97 -9.79 -1.04
C LEU A 598 5.72 -9.66 -2.38
N ALA A 599 5.86 -8.41 -2.82
CA ALA A 599 6.63 -8.07 -4.00
C ALA A 599 7.58 -6.89 -3.71
N ILE A 600 8.75 -6.87 -4.33
CA ILE A 600 9.71 -5.76 -4.24
C ILE A 600 9.93 -5.21 -5.64
N MET A 601 9.78 -3.91 -5.81
CA MET A 601 10.00 -3.25 -7.10
C MET A 601 11.50 -3.15 -7.41
N LEU A 602 11.87 -3.51 -8.64
CA LEU A 602 13.26 -3.56 -9.11
C LEU A 602 13.63 -2.39 -10.02
N ASN A 603 12.66 -1.64 -10.56
CA ASN A 603 12.91 -0.46 -11.39
C ASN A 603 13.74 0.61 -10.65
N LYS A 604 14.63 1.32 -11.36
CA LYS A 604 15.65 2.21 -10.77
C LYS A 604 15.05 3.30 -9.87
N LYS A 605 13.96 3.95 -10.30
CA LYS A 605 13.29 5.02 -9.54
C LYS A 605 12.68 4.54 -8.22
N HIS A 606 12.33 3.26 -8.14
CA HIS A 606 11.53 2.67 -7.07
C HIS A 606 12.19 1.42 -6.47
N TYR A 607 13.50 1.28 -6.66
CA TYR A 607 14.24 0.09 -6.26
C TYR A 607 14.09 -0.18 -4.76
N GLY A 608 13.75 -1.41 -4.42
CA GLY A 608 13.60 -1.87 -3.05
C GLY A 608 12.25 -1.51 -2.41
N ILE A 609 11.33 -0.83 -3.11
CA ILE A 609 10.00 -0.53 -2.55
C ILE A 609 9.22 -1.84 -2.39
N LEU A 610 8.82 -2.13 -1.15
CA LEU A 610 7.95 -3.26 -0.82
C LEU A 610 6.49 -2.95 -1.12
N ILE A 611 5.84 -3.90 -1.77
CA ILE A 611 4.42 -3.90 -2.09
C ILE A 611 3.74 -5.03 -1.31
N ASP A 612 2.78 -4.65 -0.47
CA ASP A 612 1.95 -5.55 0.33
C ASP A 612 0.48 -5.15 0.21
N TYR A 613 -0.24 -5.78 -0.72
CA TYR A 613 -1.67 -5.51 -0.95
C TYR A 613 -2.59 -6.22 0.03
N PHE A 614 -2.16 -7.37 0.57
CA PHE A 614 -3.02 -8.34 1.26
C PHE A 614 -2.68 -8.52 2.74
N GLY A 615 -1.76 -7.73 3.30
CA GLY A 615 -1.43 -7.76 4.72
C GLY A 615 -0.46 -8.88 5.09
N ALA A 616 0.38 -9.31 4.15
CA ALA A 616 1.34 -10.38 4.34
C ALA A 616 2.35 -10.08 5.47
N GLN A 617 2.74 -8.82 5.65
CA GLN A 617 3.61 -8.41 6.77
C GLN A 617 2.96 -8.65 8.14
N LYS A 618 1.65 -8.42 8.24
CA LYS A 618 0.88 -8.67 9.47
C LYS A 618 0.83 -10.16 9.74
N ASP A 619 0.46 -10.96 8.75
CA ASP A 619 0.37 -12.42 8.89
C ASP A 619 1.74 -13.07 9.20
N ILE A 620 2.84 -12.57 8.62
CA ILE A 620 4.21 -13.00 8.99
C ILE A 620 4.51 -12.67 10.46
N LYS A 621 4.16 -11.47 10.92
CA LYS A 621 4.38 -11.04 12.31
C LYS A 621 3.54 -11.88 13.29
N GLU A 622 2.30 -12.18 12.93
CA GLU A 622 1.37 -13.00 13.74
C GLU A 622 1.64 -14.51 13.60
N LYS A 623 2.55 -14.92 12.72
CA LYS A 623 2.86 -16.31 12.38
C LYS A 623 1.63 -17.08 11.90
N VAL A 624 0.87 -16.49 10.98
CA VAL A 624 -0.37 -17.04 10.43
C VAL A 624 -0.24 -17.37 8.94
N VAL A 625 -0.75 -18.54 8.53
CA VAL A 625 -0.96 -18.89 7.12
C VAL A 625 -2.42 -18.63 6.76
N ARG A 626 -2.65 -17.69 5.83
CA ARG A 626 -4.00 -17.23 5.43
C ARG A 626 -4.17 -17.27 3.92
N VAL A 627 -5.29 -17.81 3.43
CA VAL A 627 -5.65 -17.78 2.00
C VAL A 627 -6.19 -16.41 1.57
N LEU A 628 -6.08 -16.08 0.28
CA LEU A 628 -6.53 -14.77 -0.22
C LEU A 628 -8.04 -14.66 -0.46
N HIS A 629 -8.71 -15.80 -0.66
CA HIS A 629 -10.16 -15.86 -0.85
C HIS A 629 -10.74 -17.21 -0.43
N ASN A 630 -12.05 -17.24 -0.17
CA ASN A 630 -12.70 -18.36 0.49
C ASN A 630 -12.74 -19.64 -0.38
N LEU A 631 -12.71 -19.49 -1.71
CA LEU A 631 -12.69 -20.60 -2.66
C LEU A 631 -11.26 -21.10 -3.01
N SER A 632 -10.21 -20.64 -2.32
CA SER A 632 -8.81 -20.94 -2.69
C SER A 632 -8.49 -22.44 -2.76
N PHE A 633 -8.98 -23.23 -1.80
CA PHE A 633 -8.78 -24.69 -1.81
C PHE A 633 -9.67 -25.44 -2.81
N VAL A 634 -10.77 -24.81 -3.25
CA VAL A 634 -11.66 -25.39 -4.27
C VAL A 634 -11.02 -25.28 -5.65
N GLU A 635 -10.43 -24.11 -5.94
CA GLU A 635 -9.70 -23.88 -7.20
C GLU A 635 -8.48 -24.80 -7.30
N ASP A 636 -7.70 -24.85 -6.22
CA ASP A 636 -6.49 -25.66 -6.18
C ASP A 636 -6.35 -26.42 -4.86
N PRO A 637 -6.85 -27.67 -4.81
CA PRO A 637 -6.76 -28.52 -3.62
C PRO A 637 -5.32 -28.80 -3.16
N THR A 638 -4.32 -28.67 -4.04
CA THR A 638 -2.90 -28.84 -3.64
C THR A 638 -2.45 -27.79 -2.62
N ARG A 639 -3.14 -26.64 -2.56
CA ARG A 639 -2.94 -25.61 -1.54
C ARG A 639 -3.20 -26.13 -0.13
N MET A 640 -4.04 -27.16 0.07
CA MET A 640 -4.23 -27.75 1.40
C MET A 640 -2.95 -28.41 1.92
N LEU A 641 -2.23 -29.12 1.04
CA LEU A 641 -0.93 -29.72 1.36
C LEU A 641 0.14 -28.64 1.59
N ARG A 642 0.15 -27.60 0.75
CA ARG A 642 1.04 -26.43 0.91
C ARG A 642 0.81 -25.71 2.24
N ALA A 643 -0.45 -25.54 2.67
CA ALA A 643 -0.80 -24.89 3.93
C ALA A 643 -0.17 -25.64 5.11
N VAL A 644 -0.31 -26.96 5.14
CA VAL A 644 0.28 -27.81 6.19
C VAL A 644 1.81 -27.78 6.12
N ARG A 645 2.39 -27.82 4.91
CA ARG A 645 3.84 -27.71 4.74
C ARG A 645 4.39 -26.38 5.27
N PHE A 646 3.77 -25.25 4.93
CA PHE A 646 4.19 -23.94 5.42
C PHE A 646 3.92 -23.74 6.91
N GLU A 647 2.84 -24.30 7.44
CA GLU A 647 2.56 -24.33 8.89
C GLU A 647 3.72 -24.97 9.64
N GLN A 648 4.16 -26.16 9.23
CA GLN A 648 5.25 -26.88 9.87
C GLN A 648 6.62 -26.24 9.62
N ARG A 649 6.93 -25.91 8.36
CA ARG A 649 8.23 -25.34 7.95
C ARG A 649 8.58 -24.06 8.71
N PHE A 650 7.61 -23.18 8.93
CA PHE A 650 7.84 -21.88 9.57
C PHE A 650 7.43 -21.83 11.04
N GLY A 651 6.83 -22.91 11.57
CA GLY A 651 6.22 -22.90 12.90
C GLY A 651 5.05 -21.92 13.01
N PHE A 652 4.32 -21.73 11.91
CA PHE A 652 3.14 -20.85 11.84
C PHE A 652 1.89 -21.63 12.26
N LYS A 653 0.75 -20.94 12.37
CA LYS A 653 -0.57 -21.55 12.55
C LYS A 653 -1.44 -21.24 11.35
N ILE A 654 -2.23 -22.21 10.88
CA ILE A 654 -3.26 -21.92 9.88
C ILE A 654 -4.36 -21.06 10.53
N GLY A 655 -4.72 -19.94 9.91
CA GLY A 655 -5.74 -19.01 10.45
C GLY A 655 -7.11 -19.67 10.60
N LYS A 656 -7.97 -19.17 11.50
CA LYS A 656 -9.25 -19.82 11.86
C LYS A 656 -10.15 -20.05 10.64
N LEU A 657 -10.41 -18.99 9.87
CA LEU A 657 -11.19 -19.09 8.61
C LEU A 657 -10.51 -20.02 7.61
N THR A 658 -9.19 -19.91 7.41
CA THR A 658 -8.45 -20.77 6.48
C THR A 658 -8.54 -22.25 6.87
N LEU A 659 -8.47 -22.56 8.17
CA LEU A 659 -8.63 -23.92 8.68
C LEU A 659 -10.05 -24.45 8.47
N ALA A 660 -11.08 -23.61 8.65
CA ALA A 660 -12.47 -23.98 8.38
C ALA A 660 -12.67 -24.30 6.89
N LEU A 661 -12.21 -23.43 6.00
CA LEU A 661 -12.26 -23.63 4.55
C LEU A 661 -11.50 -24.88 4.11
N LEU A 662 -10.31 -25.14 4.69
CA LEU A 662 -9.54 -26.34 4.43
C LEU A 662 -10.33 -27.60 4.83
N LYS A 663 -10.93 -27.60 6.02
CA LYS A 663 -11.75 -28.74 6.49
C LYS A 663 -12.98 -28.97 5.62
N ASN A 664 -13.62 -27.91 5.12
CA ASN A 664 -14.77 -28.01 4.23
C ASN A 664 -14.36 -28.57 2.87
N ALA A 665 -13.29 -28.02 2.27
CA ALA A 665 -12.72 -28.56 1.03
C ALA A 665 -12.28 -30.02 1.21
N ALA A 666 -11.66 -30.39 2.33
CA ALA A 666 -11.20 -31.76 2.57
C ALA A 666 -12.33 -32.82 2.60
N LYS A 667 -13.58 -32.42 2.84
CA LYS A 667 -14.76 -33.32 2.79
C LYS A 667 -15.24 -33.59 1.38
N MET A 668 -14.86 -32.76 0.41
CA MET A 668 -15.26 -32.95 -0.98
C MET A 668 -14.53 -34.14 -1.60
N ASN A 669 -15.21 -34.87 -2.47
CA ASN A 669 -14.62 -36.02 -3.16
C ASN A 669 -13.82 -35.55 -4.39
N TRP A 670 -12.53 -35.24 -4.19
CA TRP A 670 -11.64 -34.76 -5.24
C TRP A 670 -11.00 -35.86 -6.11
N VAL A 671 -11.33 -37.12 -5.82
CA VAL A 671 -10.62 -38.31 -6.35
C VAL A 671 -10.74 -38.43 -7.88
N GLU A 672 -11.78 -37.85 -8.49
CA GLU A 672 -11.99 -37.91 -9.95
C GLU A 672 -11.40 -36.72 -10.73
N THR A 673 -11.11 -35.59 -10.07
CA THR A 673 -10.74 -34.32 -10.73
C THR A 673 -9.29 -33.90 -10.55
N LEU A 674 -8.58 -34.42 -9.54
CA LEU A 674 -7.20 -34.01 -9.27
C LEU A 674 -6.19 -34.76 -10.15
N ALA A 675 -5.32 -34.00 -10.84
CA ALA A 675 -4.14 -34.56 -11.47
C ALA A 675 -3.19 -35.13 -10.39
N SER A 676 -3.22 -36.46 -10.18
CA SER A 676 -2.42 -37.21 -9.19
C SER A 676 -0.93 -36.81 -9.15
N ARG A 677 -0.39 -36.35 -10.28
CA ARG A 677 0.98 -35.84 -10.39
C ARG A 677 1.25 -34.54 -9.62
N ARG A 678 0.30 -33.59 -9.57
CA ARG A 678 0.49 -32.31 -8.84
C ARG A 678 0.49 -32.54 -7.33
N ILE A 679 -0.40 -33.39 -6.84
CA ILE A 679 -0.42 -33.85 -5.45
C ILE A 679 0.91 -34.51 -5.10
N PHE A 680 1.40 -35.39 -5.96
CA PHE A 680 2.68 -36.07 -5.73
C PHE A 680 3.87 -35.10 -5.67
N LEU A 681 3.90 -34.07 -6.52
CA LEU A 681 4.95 -33.04 -6.44
C LEU A 681 4.94 -32.30 -5.09
N GLU A 682 3.75 -31.92 -4.61
CA GLU A 682 3.64 -31.26 -3.30
C GLU A 682 3.99 -32.21 -2.15
N LEU A 683 3.60 -33.49 -2.24
CA LEU A 683 4.01 -34.52 -1.31
C LEU A 683 5.54 -34.71 -1.33
N LYS A 684 6.18 -34.73 -2.50
CA LYS A 684 7.63 -34.82 -2.61
C LYS A 684 8.30 -33.65 -1.89
N PHE A 685 7.75 -32.43 -1.94
CA PHE A 685 8.26 -31.30 -1.15
C PHE A 685 8.07 -31.51 0.35
N ILE A 686 6.90 -32.02 0.79
CA ILE A 686 6.65 -32.36 2.20
C ILE A 686 7.66 -33.38 2.72
N LEU A 687 7.93 -34.42 1.95
CA LEU A 687 8.88 -35.48 2.30
C LEU A 687 10.36 -35.03 2.25
N LYS A 688 10.63 -33.82 1.77
CA LYS A 688 11.96 -33.17 1.78
C LYS A 688 12.14 -32.14 2.89
N GLU A 689 11.08 -31.80 3.63
CA GLU A 689 11.20 -30.87 4.77
C GLU A 689 12.10 -31.48 5.87
N GLN A 690 12.60 -30.64 6.79
CA GLN A 690 13.49 -31.10 7.87
C GLN A 690 12.79 -32.09 8.83
N ASP A 691 11.48 -31.90 9.05
CA ASP A 691 10.64 -32.82 9.82
C ASP A 691 9.38 -33.22 9.01
N PRO A 692 9.51 -34.22 8.11
CA PRO A 692 8.37 -34.73 7.35
C PRO A 692 7.30 -35.37 8.23
N LEU A 693 7.69 -35.96 9.37
CA LEU A 693 6.79 -36.72 10.23
C LEU A 693 5.75 -35.81 10.89
N SER A 694 6.16 -34.66 11.42
CA SER A 694 5.20 -33.68 11.96
C SER A 694 4.19 -33.23 10.88
N THR A 695 4.67 -33.01 9.66
CA THR A 695 3.82 -32.64 8.51
C THR A 695 2.82 -33.74 8.17
N ILE A 696 3.25 -35.01 8.13
CA ILE A 696 2.39 -36.18 7.88
C ILE A 696 1.35 -36.36 9.01
N ARG A 697 1.76 -36.21 10.28
CA ARG A 697 0.84 -36.24 11.44
C ARG A 697 -0.24 -35.17 11.32
N ARG A 698 0.14 -33.96 10.92
CA ARG A 698 -0.77 -32.84 10.70
C ARG A 698 -1.72 -33.10 9.54
N MET A 699 -1.24 -33.65 8.41
CA MET A 699 -2.07 -34.10 7.30
C MET A 699 -3.10 -35.14 7.73
N ASN A 700 -2.69 -36.12 8.54
CA ASN A 700 -3.60 -37.14 9.07
C ASN A 700 -4.72 -36.54 9.93
N LYS A 701 -4.38 -35.60 10.84
CA LYS A 701 -5.37 -34.88 11.68
C LYS A 701 -6.39 -34.09 10.86
N LEU A 702 -5.99 -33.61 9.69
CA LEU A 702 -6.84 -32.87 8.75
C LEU A 702 -7.48 -33.76 7.67
N LYS A 703 -7.33 -35.09 7.78
CA LYS A 703 -7.83 -36.09 6.82
C LYS A 703 -7.32 -35.88 5.39
N LEU A 704 -6.10 -35.36 5.22
CA LEU A 704 -5.51 -35.09 3.91
C LEU A 704 -4.77 -36.29 3.30
N LEU A 705 -4.45 -37.33 4.08
CA LEU A 705 -3.78 -38.55 3.56
C LEU A 705 -4.62 -39.29 2.52
N GLN A 706 -5.95 -39.19 2.61
CA GLN A 706 -6.87 -39.79 1.65
C GLN A 706 -6.70 -39.26 0.22
N PHE A 707 -6.12 -38.05 0.05
CA PHE A 707 -5.80 -37.48 -1.26
C PHE A 707 -4.58 -38.13 -1.91
N ILE A 708 -3.74 -38.80 -1.14
CA ILE A 708 -2.61 -39.59 -1.65
C ILE A 708 -3.14 -40.97 -2.03
N SER A 709 -3.82 -41.63 -1.10
CA SER A 709 -4.55 -42.87 -1.33
C SER A 709 -5.50 -43.12 -0.16
N PRO A 710 -6.75 -43.55 -0.41
CA PRO A 710 -7.68 -43.92 0.67
C PRO A 710 -7.20 -45.12 1.49
N HIS A 711 -6.25 -45.90 0.95
CA HIS A 711 -5.66 -47.05 1.61
C HIS A 711 -4.49 -46.70 2.52
N ILE A 712 -4.05 -45.43 2.60
CA ILE A 712 -2.98 -45.00 3.52
C ILE A 712 -3.60 -44.54 4.84
N LYS A 713 -3.14 -45.14 5.94
CA LYS A 713 -3.53 -44.85 7.32
C LYS A 713 -2.27 -44.67 8.13
N LEU A 714 -2.18 -43.60 8.90
CA LEU A 714 -1.03 -43.36 9.77
C LEU A 714 -1.16 -44.15 11.07
N THR A 715 -0.79 -45.44 11.04
CA THR A 715 -0.74 -46.30 12.23
C THR A 715 0.51 -46.00 13.08
N GLU A 716 0.53 -46.48 14.32
CA GLU A 716 1.71 -46.39 15.19
C GLU A 716 2.95 -47.03 14.54
N SER A 717 2.79 -48.24 13.99
CA SER A 717 3.86 -48.94 13.26
C SER A 717 4.45 -48.15 12.07
N ILE A 718 3.64 -47.36 11.36
CA ILE A 718 4.14 -46.50 10.27
C ILE A 718 4.86 -45.29 10.85
N GLN A 719 4.37 -44.71 11.94
CA GLN A 719 5.06 -43.61 12.61
C GLN A 719 6.43 -44.06 13.11
N ASP A 720 6.52 -45.20 13.78
CA ASP A 720 7.78 -45.79 14.25
C ASP A 720 8.75 -46.02 13.08
N LEU A 721 8.25 -46.55 11.96
CA LEU A 721 9.07 -46.74 10.76
C LEU A 721 9.59 -45.42 10.20
N LEU A 722 8.78 -44.36 10.16
CA LEU A 722 9.21 -43.04 9.68
C LEU A 722 10.23 -42.39 10.64
N GLU A 723 10.13 -42.64 11.95
CA GLU A 723 11.13 -42.24 12.95
C GLU A 723 12.45 -43.01 12.77
N GLU A 724 12.39 -44.32 12.53
CA GLU A 724 13.57 -45.13 12.21
C GLU A 724 14.23 -44.70 10.90
N ILE A 725 13.44 -44.35 9.87
CA ILE A 725 13.97 -43.77 8.62
C ILE A 725 14.77 -42.49 8.92
N ASN A 726 14.27 -41.61 9.79
CA ASN A 726 14.99 -40.39 10.17
C ASN A 726 16.35 -40.73 10.83
N LYS A 727 16.38 -41.73 11.72
CA LYS A 727 17.64 -42.19 12.36
C LYS A 727 18.62 -42.76 11.34
N VAL A 728 18.15 -43.57 10.39
CA VAL A 728 18.99 -44.15 9.33
C VAL A 728 19.55 -43.07 8.39
N ILE A 729 18.75 -42.06 8.04
CA ILE A 729 19.21 -40.91 7.24
C ILE A 729 20.29 -40.14 7.99
N ALA A 730 20.08 -39.85 9.28
CA ALA A 730 21.06 -39.16 10.10
C ALA A 730 22.37 -39.96 10.19
N TRP A 731 22.29 -41.27 10.42
CA TRP A 731 23.44 -42.18 10.41
C TRP A 731 24.19 -42.16 9.07
N TYR A 732 23.47 -42.26 7.94
CA TYR A 732 24.08 -42.29 6.61
C TYR A 732 24.78 -40.97 6.27
N ASN A 733 24.17 -39.83 6.61
CA ASN A 733 24.78 -38.52 6.41
C ASN A 733 26.08 -38.34 7.21
N LEU A 734 26.19 -38.94 8.40
CA LEU A 734 27.40 -38.91 9.24
C LEU A 734 28.54 -39.76 8.68
N LEU A 735 28.31 -40.59 7.65
CA LEU A 735 29.38 -41.32 6.97
C LEU A 735 30.16 -40.47 5.97
N TYR A 736 29.67 -39.27 5.62
CA TYR A 736 30.27 -38.37 4.63
C TYR A 736 30.58 -39.04 3.29
N LEU A 737 29.73 -39.98 2.87
CA LEU A 737 29.85 -40.61 1.56
C LEU A 737 29.49 -39.58 0.47
N GLU A 738 30.31 -39.49 -0.57
CA GLU A 738 30.12 -38.54 -1.69
C GLU A 738 28.91 -38.88 -2.59
N GLU A 739 28.23 -40.00 -2.34
CA GLU A 739 27.12 -40.48 -3.16
C GLU A 739 25.83 -39.69 -2.87
N PRO A 740 25.24 -39.01 -3.88
CA PRO A 740 24.00 -38.31 -3.69
C PRO A 740 22.83 -39.31 -3.60
N PHE A 741 21.95 -39.10 -2.62
CA PHE A 741 20.69 -39.84 -2.50
C PHE A 741 19.52 -38.88 -2.26
N GLU A 742 18.29 -39.35 -2.47
CA GLU A 742 17.09 -38.55 -2.29
C GLU A 742 16.26 -38.99 -1.06
N PRO A 743 16.36 -38.32 0.11
CA PRO A 743 15.66 -38.69 1.36
C PRO A 743 14.16 -38.93 1.24
N TRP A 744 13.49 -38.16 0.38
CA TRP A 744 12.04 -38.26 0.18
C TRP A 744 11.59 -39.66 -0.28
N LYS A 745 12.45 -40.43 -0.98
CA LYS A 745 12.12 -41.78 -1.42
C LYS A 745 11.98 -42.74 -0.24
N LEU A 746 12.82 -42.60 0.80
CA LEU A 746 12.75 -43.46 1.99
C LEU A 746 11.43 -43.22 2.72
N TYR A 747 11.07 -41.96 2.97
CA TYR A 747 9.78 -41.62 3.59
C TYR A 747 8.60 -42.03 2.71
N TRP A 748 8.72 -41.95 1.38
CA TRP A 748 7.70 -42.47 0.46
C TRP A 748 7.51 -43.98 0.61
N TYR A 749 8.60 -44.75 0.68
CA TYR A 749 8.52 -46.20 0.96
C TYR A 749 7.93 -46.50 2.33
N GLY A 750 8.30 -45.75 3.37
CA GLY A 750 7.74 -45.88 4.72
C GLY A 750 6.25 -45.59 4.78
N LEU A 751 5.81 -44.45 4.23
CA LEU A 751 4.40 -44.01 4.23
C LEU A 751 3.50 -44.97 3.46
N THR A 752 4.01 -45.56 2.38
CA THR A 752 3.27 -46.49 1.53
C THR A 752 3.45 -47.95 1.92
N SER A 753 4.21 -48.25 2.99
CA SER A 753 4.64 -49.60 3.37
C SER A 753 3.49 -50.60 3.57
N GLN A 754 2.32 -50.14 4.01
CA GLN A 754 1.12 -50.96 4.21
C GLN A 754 0.34 -51.29 2.92
N LEU A 755 0.64 -50.61 1.81
CA LEU A 755 0.02 -50.93 0.53
C LEU A 755 0.59 -52.24 -0.01
N ASP A 756 -0.28 -53.11 -0.51
CA ASP A 756 0.16 -54.30 -1.24
C ASP A 756 0.86 -53.93 -2.57
N ALA A 757 1.49 -54.91 -3.20
CA ALA A 757 2.26 -54.68 -4.42
C ALA A 757 1.41 -54.18 -5.60
N LYS A 758 0.10 -54.52 -5.64
CA LYS A 758 -0.80 -54.08 -6.70
C LYS A 758 -1.22 -52.62 -6.47
N ALA A 759 -1.70 -52.29 -5.28
CA ALA A 759 -2.09 -50.96 -4.88
C ALA A 759 -0.92 -49.96 -4.97
N PHE A 760 0.29 -50.36 -4.57
CA PHE A 760 1.47 -49.50 -4.72
C PHE A 760 1.85 -49.28 -6.19
N LYS A 761 1.72 -50.31 -7.04
CA LYS A 761 2.00 -50.20 -8.48
C LYS A 761 0.99 -49.28 -9.18
N GLU A 762 -0.28 -49.34 -8.80
CA GLU A 762 -1.32 -48.44 -9.30
C GLU A 762 -1.04 -46.99 -8.86
N LEU A 763 -0.77 -46.78 -7.57
CA LEU A 763 -0.43 -45.46 -7.02
C LEU A 763 0.80 -44.83 -7.70
N THR A 764 1.86 -45.62 -7.88
CA THR A 764 3.09 -45.15 -8.56
C THR A 764 2.86 -44.84 -10.03
N ARG A 765 2.00 -45.62 -10.73
CA ARG A 765 1.60 -45.33 -12.11
C ARG A 765 0.85 -44.00 -12.18
N ASP A 766 -0.15 -43.81 -11.33
CA ASP A 766 -1.04 -42.64 -11.37
C ASP A 766 -0.26 -41.35 -11.01
N MET A 767 0.74 -41.46 -10.13
CA MET A 767 1.64 -40.35 -9.76
C MET A 767 2.79 -40.10 -10.75
N GLY A 768 2.96 -40.95 -11.77
CA GLY A 768 4.05 -40.83 -12.76
C GLY A 768 5.44 -41.15 -12.22
N ILE A 769 5.53 -42.07 -11.24
CA ILE A 769 6.78 -42.50 -10.59
C ILE A 769 7.43 -43.63 -11.41
N ASN A 770 8.77 -43.69 -11.38
CA ASN A 770 9.55 -44.68 -12.14
C ASN A 770 9.19 -46.13 -11.75
N ARG A 771 8.95 -46.99 -12.75
CA ARG A 771 8.72 -48.44 -12.59
C ARG A 771 9.81 -49.15 -11.78
N LYS A 772 11.06 -48.69 -11.84
CA LYS A 772 12.19 -49.23 -11.06
C LYS A 772 11.92 -49.19 -9.55
N MET A 773 11.30 -48.11 -9.05
CA MET A 773 11.00 -47.96 -7.62
C MET A 773 9.97 -49.00 -7.14
N ALA A 774 8.94 -49.26 -7.96
CA ALA A 774 7.93 -50.27 -7.66
C ALA A 774 8.52 -51.69 -7.64
N LEU A 775 9.40 -51.99 -8.60
CA LEU A 775 10.11 -53.26 -8.67
C LEU A 775 11.03 -53.47 -7.46
N GLN A 776 11.86 -52.46 -7.14
CA GLN A 776 12.81 -52.56 -6.03
C GLN A 776 12.12 -52.74 -4.69
N ARG A 777 11.01 -52.01 -4.42
CA ARG A 777 10.22 -52.22 -3.21
C ARG A 777 9.67 -53.65 -3.13
N LYS A 778 9.10 -54.18 -4.23
CA LYS A 778 8.58 -55.55 -4.27
C LYS A 778 9.66 -56.59 -3.99
N SER A 779 10.83 -56.45 -4.61
CA SER A 779 11.97 -57.37 -4.39
C SER A 779 12.66 -57.17 -3.04
N GLY A 780 12.41 -56.05 -2.35
CA GLY A 780 13.03 -55.73 -1.07
C GLY A 780 12.56 -56.64 0.07
N ASP A 781 11.32 -57.11 0.05
CA ASP A 781 10.83 -58.08 1.04
C ASP A 781 11.55 -59.44 0.90
N SER A 782 11.80 -59.89 -0.33
CA SER A 782 12.62 -61.08 -0.60
C SER A 782 14.08 -60.88 -0.15
N LEU A 783 14.63 -59.68 -0.31
CA LEU A 783 15.97 -59.36 0.17
C LEU A 783 16.05 -59.40 1.69
N LEU A 784 15.08 -58.85 2.43
CA LEU A 784 15.05 -58.94 3.89
C LEU A 784 15.05 -60.39 4.38
N ASN A 785 14.28 -61.26 3.73
CA ASN A 785 14.27 -62.69 4.03
C ASN A 785 15.64 -63.35 3.74
N SER A 786 16.29 -62.94 2.66
CA SER A 786 17.63 -63.43 2.29
C SER A 786 18.68 -62.96 3.30
N LEU A 787 18.65 -61.69 3.72
CA LEU A 787 19.55 -61.13 4.73
C LEU A 787 19.36 -61.74 6.12
N PHE A 788 18.14 -62.11 6.49
CA PHE A 788 17.87 -62.79 7.75
C PHE A 788 18.61 -64.14 7.82
N LYS A 789 18.55 -64.91 6.74
CA LYS A 789 19.19 -66.23 6.62
C LYS A 789 20.66 -66.17 6.19
N PHE A 790 21.20 -64.98 5.90
CA PHE A 790 22.51 -64.83 5.30
C PHE A 790 23.63 -65.29 6.23
N ASP A 791 24.48 -66.19 5.73
CA ASP A 791 25.70 -66.72 6.36
C ASP A 791 26.87 -66.82 5.35
N GLY A 792 26.73 -66.17 4.19
CA GLY A 792 27.69 -66.21 3.09
C GLY A 792 28.89 -65.26 3.22
N THR A 793 29.70 -65.21 2.17
CA THR A 793 30.93 -64.41 2.08
C THR A 793 30.65 -62.91 1.81
N ASN A 794 31.66 -62.06 1.98
CA ASN A 794 31.53 -60.62 1.71
C ASN A 794 31.20 -60.34 0.24
N TYR A 795 31.76 -61.13 -0.69
CA TYR A 795 31.43 -61.03 -2.11
C TYR A 795 29.96 -61.41 -2.40
N GLN A 796 29.45 -62.46 -1.75
CA GLN A 796 28.04 -62.84 -1.83
C GLN A 796 27.12 -61.75 -1.26
N LEU A 797 27.52 -61.10 -0.16
CA LEU A 797 26.78 -59.97 0.40
C LEU A 797 26.78 -58.76 -0.55
N TYR A 798 27.95 -58.45 -1.14
CA TYR A 798 28.10 -57.36 -2.10
C TYR A 798 27.22 -57.57 -3.33
N THR A 799 27.29 -58.74 -3.96
CA THR A 799 26.47 -59.08 -5.15
C THR A 799 24.97 -59.15 -4.84
N LEU A 800 24.59 -59.55 -3.63
CA LEU A 800 23.20 -59.55 -3.17
C LEU A 800 22.61 -58.13 -3.04
N LEU A 801 23.42 -57.16 -2.58
CA LEU A 801 22.96 -55.80 -2.28
C LEU A 801 23.15 -54.82 -3.46
N LEU A 802 24.17 -55.01 -4.30
CA LEU A 802 24.53 -54.14 -5.43
C LEU A 802 23.38 -53.82 -6.41
N PRO A 803 22.41 -54.72 -6.72
CA PRO A 803 21.31 -54.42 -7.64
C PRO A 803 20.31 -53.36 -7.13
N TYR A 804 20.32 -53.08 -5.83
CA TYR A 804 19.39 -52.16 -5.19
C TYR A 804 19.98 -50.75 -5.13
N ASP A 805 19.12 -49.73 -5.27
CA ASP A 805 19.59 -48.37 -5.09
C ASP A 805 19.79 -48.04 -3.60
N THR A 806 20.57 -47.00 -3.33
CA THR A 806 20.92 -46.58 -1.97
C THR A 806 19.67 -46.33 -1.14
N GLU A 807 18.66 -45.67 -1.71
CA GLU A 807 17.41 -45.36 -1.02
C GLU A 807 16.62 -46.61 -0.63
N THR A 808 16.57 -47.64 -1.48
CA THR A 808 15.92 -48.91 -1.14
C THR A 808 16.67 -49.60 -0.01
N LEU A 809 18.00 -49.69 -0.07
CA LEU A 809 18.80 -50.35 0.97
C LEU A 809 18.65 -49.67 2.34
N LEU A 810 18.68 -48.33 2.38
CA LEU A 810 18.47 -47.58 3.62
C LEU A 810 17.04 -47.74 4.17
N TYR A 811 16.02 -47.76 3.30
CA TYR A 811 14.66 -48.10 3.71
C TYR A 811 14.55 -49.51 4.29
N LEU A 812 15.21 -50.51 3.68
CA LEU A 812 15.23 -51.87 4.19
C LEU A 812 16.00 -51.98 5.51
N MET A 813 17.05 -51.19 5.71
CA MET A 813 17.75 -51.08 7.00
C MET A 813 16.82 -50.55 8.10
N ALA A 814 16.01 -49.53 7.81
CA ALA A 814 15.00 -49.04 8.76
C ALA A 814 13.92 -50.08 9.08
N ARG A 815 13.54 -50.93 8.12
CA ARG A 815 12.58 -52.03 8.31
C ARG A 815 13.17 -53.30 8.93
N ALA A 816 14.48 -53.40 9.02
CA ALA A 816 15.14 -54.61 9.49
C ALA A 816 14.76 -54.90 10.94
N LYS A 817 14.24 -56.10 11.19
CA LYS A 817 13.77 -56.55 12.51
C LYS A 817 14.89 -56.98 13.45
N THR A 818 16.10 -57.18 12.92
CA THR A 818 17.24 -57.69 13.70
C THR A 818 18.48 -56.82 13.50
N GLU A 819 19.28 -56.70 14.56
CA GLU A 819 20.58 -56.03 14.51
C GLU A 819 21.54 -56.68 13.50
N LYS A 820 21.46 -58.01 13.33
CA LYS A 820 22.25 -58.73 12.31
C LYS A 820 22.02 -58.13 10.91
N MET A 821 20.77 -57.98 10.50
CA MET A 821 20.43 -57.45 9.17
C MET A 821 20.86 -55.99 9.00
N ARG A 822 20.68 -55.16 10.03
CA ARG A 822 21.15 -53.76 10.04
C ARG A 822 22.66 -53.68 9.87
N ARG A 823 23.40 -54.54 10.58
CA ARG A 823 24.86 -54.64 10.48
C ARG A 823 25.31 -55.07 9.09
N LEU A 824 24.64 -56.02 8.43
CA LEU A 824 24.98 -56.43 7.06
C LEU A 824 24.84 -55.29 6.06
N ILE A 825 23.74 -54.52 6.10
CA ILE A 825 23.54 -53.37 5.22
C ILE A 825 24.53 -52.24 5.56
N SER A 826 24.77 -51.99 6.85
CA SER A 826 25.75 -51.01 7.31
C SER A 826 27.18 -51.35 6.86
N PHE A 827 27.55 -52.62 6.93
CA PHE A 827 28.84 -53.14 6.49
C PHE A 827 29.02 -52.98 4.97
N PHE A 828 27.95 -53.18 4.19
CA PHE A 828 27.99 -52.90 2.76
C PHE A 828 28.37 -51.45 2.48
N PHE A 829 27.71 -50.45 3.08
CA PHE A 829 28.04 -49.05 2.83
C PHE A 829 29.40 -48.61 3.37
N THR A 830 29.83 -49.16 4.51
CA THR A 830 31.05 -48.71 5.20
C THR A 830 32.32 -49.43 4.76
N LYS A 831 32.21 -50.66 4.24
CA LYS A 831 33.36 -51.52 3.95
C LYS A 831 33.36 -52.13 2.56
N LEU A 832 32.21 -52.48 1.97
CA LEU A 832 32.18 -53.22 0.70
C LEU A 832 31.96 -52.33 -0.53
N LYS A 833 30.99 -51.43 -0.46
CA LYS A 833 30.60 -50.56 -1.56
C LYS A 833 31.73 -49.60 -1.91
N GLY A 834 32.07 -49.52 -3.19
CA GLY A 834 33.14 -48.64 -3.69
C GLY A 834 34.53 -49.29 -3.74
N GLN A 835 34.71 -50.50 -3.21
CA GLN A 835 35.95 -51.24 -3.45
C GLN A 835 36.13 -51.59 -4.93
N LYS A 836 37.36 -51.48 -5.41
CA LYS A 836 37.80 -51.83 -6.77
C LYS A 836 39.15 -52.55 -6.68
N ALA A 837 39.51 -53.30 -7.72
CA ALA A 837 40.87 -53.80 -7.87
C ALA A 837 41.87 -52.62 -7.87
N LEU A 838 43.04 -52.82 -7.26
CA LEU A 838 44.15 -51.85 -7.24
C LEU A 838 44.93 -51.86 -8.55
N ILE A 839 45.00 -53.01 -9.20
CA ILE A 839 45.65 -53.13 -10.51
C ILE A 839 44.69 -52.78 -11.64
N ASP A 840 45.20 -52.13 -12.67
CA ASP A 840 44.43 -51.76 -13.87
C ASP A 840 44.71 -52.70 -15.06
N GLY A 841 44.02 -52.47 -16.18
CA GLY A 841 44.19 -53.30 -17.37
C GLY A 841 45.57 -53.19 -18.02
N LYS A 842 46.32 -52.09 -17.80
CA LYS A 842 47.68 -51.95 -18.33
C LYS A 842 48.64 -52.85 -17.56
N GLU A 843 48.44 -52.99 -16.26
CA GLU A 843 49.21 -53.90 -15.44
C GLU A 843 48.95 -55.36 -15.79
N LEU A 844 47.69 -55.73 -16.07
CA LEU A 844 47.37 -57.08 -16.56
C LEU A 844 48.12 -57.40 -17.87
N LEU A 845 48.23 -56.44 -18.79
CA LEU A 845 49.02 -56.58 -20.02
C LEU A 845 50.52 -56.74 -19.73
N GLN A 846 51.06 -55.99 -18.77
CA GLN A 846 52.48 -56.09 -18.38
C GLN A 846 52.83 -57.44 -17.73
N ILE A 847 51.85 -58.09 -17.09
CA ILE A 847 52.04 -59.39 -16.46
C ILE A 847 51.99 -60.53 -17.49
N GLY A 848 51.49 -60.28 -18.71
CA GLY A 848 51.47 -61.23 -19.84
C GLY A 848 50.08 -61.59 -20.37
N LEU A 849 49.00 -61.13 -19.74
CA LEU A 849 47.64 -61.45 -20.16
C LEU A 849 47.26 -60.72 -21.46
N LYS A 850 46.66 -61.43 -22.41
CA LYS A 850 46.11 -60.83 -23.64
C LYS A 850 44.77 -60.13 -23.37
N SER A 851 44.59 -58.94 -23.93
CA SER A 851 43.32 -58.20 -23.84
C SER A 851 42.17 -59.01 -24.44
N GLY A 852 41.06 -59.17 -23.70
CA GLY A 852 39.89 -59.90 -24.17
C GLY A 852 38.83 -60.10 -23.07
N PRO A 853 37.81 -60.95 -23.30
CA PRO A 853 36.75 -61.25 -22.33
C PRO A 853 37.27 -61.72 -20.96
N VAL A 854 38.44 -62.37 -20.95
CA VAL A 854 39.17 -62.83 -19.76
C VAL A 854 39.43 -61.70 -18.75
N PHE A 855 39.63 -60.45 -19.20
CA PHE A 855 39.86 -59.33 -18.28
C PHE A 855 38.69 -59.12 -17.33
N ARG A 856 37.47 -59.35 -17.80
CA ARG A 856 36.27 -59.24 -16.94
C ARG A 856 36.30 -60.30 -15.84
N GLU A 857 36.63 -61.53 -16.20
CA GLU A 857 36.73 -62.65 -15.25
C GLU A 857 37.86 -62.45 -14.22
N VAL A 858 38.98 -61.88 -14.66
CA VAL A 858 40.09 -61.49 -13.78
C VAL A 858 39.67 -60.38 -12.82
N PHE A 859 39.05 -59.30 -13.31
CA PHE A 859 38.58 -58.21 -12.45
C PHE A 859 37.49 -58.65 -11.48
N ASP A 860 36.56 -59.52 -11.90
CA ASP A 860 35.52 -60.08 -11.02
C ASP A 860 36.14 -60.97 -9.94
N SER A 861 37.12 -61.81 -10.29
CA SER A 861 37.87 -62.65 -9.33
C SER A 861 38.73 -61.82 -8.37
N LEU A 862 39.36 -60.75 -8.84
CA LEU A 862 40.14 -59.83 -8.01
C LEU A 862 39.24 -59.07 -7.04
N LEU A 863 38.09 -58.60 -7.52
CA LEU A 863 37.10 -57.94 -6.69
C LEU A 863 36.56 -58.90 -5.62
N GLU A 864 36.27 -60.16 -5.96
CA GLU A 864 35.89 -61.20 -5.01
C GLU A 864 36.97 -61.44 -3.95
N ALA A 865 38.22 -61.65 -4.38
CA ALA A 865 39.35 -61.87 -3.49
C ALA A 865 39.55 -60.69 -2.53
N ARG A 866 39.45 -59.47 -3.04
CA ARG A 866 39.60 -58.23 -2.27
C ARG A 866 38.48 -58.06 -1.25
N LEU A 867 37.23 -58.22 -1.67
CA LEU A 867 36.06 -58.11 -0.78
C LEU A 867 36.09 -59.15 0.35
N ASN A 868 36.60 -60.35 0.08
CA ASN A 868 36.81 -61.40 1.07
C ASN A 868 38.12 -61.24 1.88
N ASN A 869 38.84 -60.12 1.71
CA ASN A 869 40.12 -59.80 2.36
C ASN A 869 41.27 -60.79 2.08
N LEU A 870 41.21 -61.52 0.97
CA LEU A 870 42.29 -62.41 0.50
C LEU A 870 43.44 -61.62 -0.14
N THR A 871 43.15 -60.46 -0.73
CA THR A 871 44.15 -59.53 -1.27
C THR A 871 43.99 -58.16 -0.60
N LYS A 872 45.09 -57.57 -0.12
CA LYS A 872 45.08 -56.26 0.56
C LYS A 872 45.96 -55.24 -0.15
N THR A 873 47.08 -55.69 -0.67
CA THR A 873 48.07 -54.88 -1.37
C THR A 873 48.02 -55.10 -2.88
N ARG A 874 48.65 -54.20 -3.63
CA ARG A 874 48.81 -54.33 -5.08
C ARG A 874 49.58 -55.59 -5.45
N ASP A 875 50.61 -55.94 -4.67
CA ASP A 875 51.43 -57.14 -4.89
C ASP A 875 50.63 -58.43 -4.64
N ASP A 876 49.71 -58.43 -3.67
CA ASP A 876 48.81 -59.57 -3.43
C ASP A 876 47.89 -59.80 -4.64
N GLU A 877 47.38 -58.74 -5.27
CA GLU A 877 46.55 -58.84 -6.47
C GLU A 877 47.34 -59.37 -7.67
N ILE A 878 48.58 -58.91 -7.88
CA ILE A 878 49.47 -59.42 -8.94
C ILE A 878 49.76 -60.91 -8.72
N ARG A 879 50.07 -61.33 -7.49
CA ARG A 879 50.33 -62.73 -7.16
C ARG A 879 49.08 -63.58 -7.36
N PHE A 880 47.92 -63.10 -6.92
CA PHE A 880 46.64 -63.77 -7.12
C PHE A 880 46.33 -64.00 -8.61
N VAL A 881 46.60 -63.01 -9.48
CA VAL A 881 46.44 -63.18 -10.93
C VAL A 881 47.37 -64.27 -11.47
N LYS A 882 48.64 -64.26 -11.09
CA LYS A 882 49.62 -65.27 -11.54
C LYS A 882 49.27 -66.69 -11.07
N ASP A 883 48.81 -66.84 -9.84
CA ASP A 883 48.47 -68.16 -9.27
C ASP A 883 47.17 -68.73 -9.85
N LYS A 884 46.15 -67.89 -10.08
CA LYS A 884 44.81 -68.34 -10.50
C LYS A 884 44.62 -68.36 -12.02
N PHE A 885 45.33 -67.49 -12.74
CA PHE A 885 45.21 -67.34 -14.19
C PHE A 885 46.55 -67.59 -14.91
N GLY A 886 47.50 -68.24 -14.24
CA GLY A 886 48.84 -68.53 -14.78
C GLY A 886 48.83 -69.34 -16.08
N ASP A 887 47.81 -70.19 -16.29
CA ASP A 887 47.64 -70.97 -17.52
C ASP A 887 47.25 -70.10 -18.75
N LEU A 888 46.93 -68.82 -18.53
CA LEU A 888 46.56 -67.83 -19.55
C LEU A 888 47.66 -66.77 -19.78
N LEU A 889 48.74 -66.82 -19.00
CA LEU A 889 49.99 -66.04 -19.16
C LEU A 889 50.91 -66.75 -20.15
#